data_AF-A0A067CYP6-F1
#
_entry.id   AF-A0A067CYP6-F1
#
_cell.length_a   1.000
_cell.length_b   1.000
_cell.length_c   1.000
_cell.angle_alpha   90.00
_cell.angle_beta   90.00
_cell.angle_gamma   90.00
#
_symmetry.space_group_name_H-M   'P 1'
#
loop_
_entity.id
_entity.type
_entity.pdbx_description
1 polymer ?
#
loop_
_entity_poly.entity_id
_entity_poly.type
_entity_poly.pdbx_seq_one_letter_code
_entity_poly.pdbx_strand_id
1 'polypeptide(L)'
;MSTLVITVEALEAAIAALYGQRGPDEQRNANEYLLAVADSSSAWPVGLTLLAQAPSNPSMDPTPIQYFAANMIYSKLRKEYVTLAVADQQQIQAQLEAILHQVRAGQLTFAPLVSQRVCMAIAFIYLCVDGGCARCVEDCVASSSTASPLVIVMALELLTSLCDENTDAYLPMARKDSVVLEITEISPTVFEFLSHVFRQASGAADIRYAALLCLKAWIKGAGLSIAKLYATMRHVFDSLLGALCVVSADAVVTREVVVCASILGNALQVEEYPPAAAKEAAMLALTQGLLESEAGIQHYLRADENVALALTTLVASFGESELEWLIAGSPEALALAELMLAMTAQPNRQIASLMLDVWLMIQDEPVADRHEVFRDAFFRRLLHVLLLQCAPTAEDEDDDDAFQAFRSTVVDVVLSVHALLKDEFLQYIAHVVQTQTANIGHLDAALFLLSTITVDLKPRLPTPDAILTSLCSDYIFGHASFSSAPSVIQASSVLLGQLHGWLALPHNSALLATSVRYLASAVGPSPKQACKSLLQLSCAATDTLTTMADLISLVIRTMHEQPLELPERLLLIEAIVRVATAAPWCMEALTFLAGPILSRLQEATQHEVSPALVATELACLTTLLRFADAPTAAAGGADATNALLRLLWPVLTPVAARYGSSETAMDALLELVAAILKAKRDDIEAFGASPEVAAVLEMVVALFVQFAYASSFGPITVAIEVFGPRGVPPALRLAFLALSQRTFEVVKVTTPSEVPDTIRGFFDLVQRCVMFCPGLLFEREFGATLQLAQMALARLGSHREGLRSVIFYVNYVVTKRESSLMEHKDTIDGVLGSLKDALCLAIVDLLAAGSPTTLYAPLSSLWFHFLTAYGALVYPAVEQALLQSDATTVLSLEDKNRVFTAWTSLSDNYQERRFNAVCLDVAKVCRREMTADVLAEYDV
;
A
#
# COMPACT_ATOMS: atom_id res chain seq x y z
N MET A 1 25.36 -35.41 -4.58
CA MET A 1 24.41 -35.15 -5.68
C MET A 1 25.17 -35.25 -6.98
N SER A 2 24.78 -36.20 -7.82
CA SER A 2 25.37 -36.48 -9.13
C SER A 2 25.24 -35.25 -10.01
N THR A 3 26.35 -34.77 -10.60
CA THR A 3 26.36 -33.69 -11.58
C THR A 3 25.55 -34.12 -12.80
N LEU A 4 24.29 -33.65 -12.88
CA LEU A 4 23.49 -33.71 -14.10
C LEU A 4 24.30 -33.05 -15.22
N VAL A 5 24.68 -33.82 -16.23
CA VAL A 5 25.30 -33.27 -17.44
C VAL A 5 24.18 -32.59 -18.23
N ILE A 6 24.13 -31.27 -18.15
CA ILE A 6 23.15 -30.44 -18.85
C ILE A 6 23.64 -30.31 -20.30
N THR A 7 22.89 -30.84 -21.27
CA THR A 7 23.21 -30.73 -22.70
C THR A 7 22.37 -29.65 -23.38
N VAL A 8 22.87 -29.13 -24.50
CA VAL A 8 22.20 -28.08 -25.29
C VAL A 8 20.83 -28.56 -25.79
N GLU A 9 20.75 -29.80 -26.27
CA GLU A 9 19.52 -30.38 -26.82
C GLU A 9 18.43 -30.57 -25.76
N ALA A 10 18.82 -30.92 -24.53
CA ALA A 10 17.88 -31.04 -23.41
C ALA A 10 17.29 -29.68 -23.03
N LEU A 11 18.09 -28.62 -23.10
CA LEU A 11 17.63 -27.26 -22.81
C LEU A 11 16.72 -26.72 -23.92
N GLU A 12 17.08 -26.92 -25.19
CA GLU A 12 16.21 -26.57 -26.32
C GLU A 12 14.84 -27.25 -26.23
N ALA A 13 14.81 -28.54 -25.87
CA ALA A 13 13.56 -29.28 -25.67
C ALA A 13 12.73 -28.74 -24.50
N ALA A 14 13.36 -28.39 -23.37
CA ALA A 14 12.68 -27.81 -22.23
C ALA A 14 12.13 -26.40 -22.53
N ILE A 15 12.88 -25.56 -23.24
CA ILE A 15 12.41 -24.24 -23.68
C ILE A 15 11.23 -24.40 -24.65
N ALA A 16 11.32 -25.32 -25.61
CA ALA A 16 10.21 -25.62 -26.51
C ALA A 16 8.96 -26.13 -25.78
N ALA A 17 9.13 -26.91 -24.70
CA ALA A 17 8.02 -27.36 -23.86
C ALA A 17 7.39 -26.21 -23.05
N LEU A 18 8.21 -25.28 -22.56
CA LEU A 18 7.75 -24.08 -21.84
C LEU A 18 6.86 -23.18 -22.71
N TYR A 19 7.26 -22.95 -23.96
CA TYR A 19 6.50 -22.12 -24.92
C TYR A 19 5.48 -22.92 -25.75
N GLY A 20 5.39 -24.24 -25.55
CA GLY A 20 4.52 -25.14 -26.30
C GLY A 20 3.08 -25.20 -25.77
N GLN A 21 2.17 -25.77 -26.56
CA GLN A 21 0.74 -25.92 -26.22
C GLN A 21 0.37 -27.29 -25.62
N ARG A 22 1.34 -28.05 -25.11
CA ARG A 22 1.11 -29.44 -24.66
C ARG A 22 0.47 -29.57 -23.26
N GLY A 23 0.20 -28.46 -22.58
CA GLY A 23 -0.54 -28.41 -21.32
C GLY A 23 0.26 -27.88 -20.14
N PRO A 24 -0.41 -27.49 -19.04
CA PRO A 24 0.20 -26.77 -17.91
C PRO A 24 1.20 -27.61 -17.11
N ASP A 25 1.03 -28.92 -17.03
CA ASP A 25 1.94 -29.80 -16.26
C ASP A 25 3.32 -29.94 -16.94
N GLU A 26 3.36 -30.02 -18.28
CA GLU A 26 4.61 -30.09 -19.03
C GLU A 26 5.35 -28.74 -18.99
N GLN A 27 4.62 -27.63 -19.07
CA GLN A 27 5.17 -26.28 -18.89
C GLN A 27 5.75 -26.07 -17.48
N ARG A 28 5.03 -26.55 -16.45
CA ARG A 28 5.51 -26.47 -15.06
C ARG A 28 6.79 -27.28 -14.86
N ASN A 29 6.82 -28.53 -15.33
CA ASN A 29 8.01 -29.37 -15.22
C ASN A 29 9.20 -28.79 -15.99
N ALA A 30 8.95 -28.23 -17.18
CA ALA A 30 9.97 -27.52 -17.95
C ALA A 30 10.49 -26.29 -17.20
N ASN A 31 9.60 -25.49 -16.59
CA ASN A 31 10.00 -24.31 -15.81
C ASN A 31 10.81 -24.70 -14.57
N GLU A 32 10.38 -25.71 -13.80
CA GLU A 32 11.13 -26.22 -12.64
C GLU A 32 12.54 -26.69 -13.04
N TYR A 33 12.66 -27.40 -14.17
CA TYR A 33 13.96 -27.80 -14.71
C TYR A 33 14.82 -26.60 -15.12
N LEU A 34 14.25 -25.64 -15.86
CA LEU A 34 14.97 -24.46 -16.34
C LEU A 34 15.44 -23.55 -15.21
N LEU A 35 14.65 -23.41 -14.14
CA LEU A 35 15.06 -22.71 -12.91
C LEU A 35 16.23 -23.42 -12.22
N ALA A 36 16.16 -24.74 -12.09
CA ALA A 36 17.26 -25.53 -11.51
C ALA A 36 18.55 -25.44 -12.34
N VAL A 37 18.43 -25.37 -13.68
CA VAL A 37 19.57 -25.11 -14.57
C VAL A 37 20.12 -23.72 -14.33
N ALA A 38 19.27 -22.68 -14.30
CA ALA A 38 19.68 -21.29 -14.14
C ALA A 38 20.43 -21.03 -12.82
N ASP A 39 20.08 -21.72 -11.73
CA ASP A 39 20.78 -21.64 -10.45
C ASP A 39 22.10 -22.43 -10.41
N SER A 40 22.36 -23.29 -11.40
CA SER A 40 23.59 -24.09 -11.48
C SER A 40 24.78 -23.32 -12.07
N SER A 41 26.02 -23.76 -11.77
CA SER A 41 27.23 -23.20 -12.39
C SER A 41 27.39 -23.59 -13.86
N SER A 42 26.76 -24.68 -14.29
CA SER A 42 26.70 -25.14 -15.69
C SER A 42 25.89 -24.23 -16.62
N ALA A 43 25.09 -23.30 -16.08
CA ALA A 43 24.32 -22.36 -16.88
C ALA A 43 25.19 -21.42 -17.72
N TRP A 44 26.39 -21.05 -17.23
CA TRP A 44 27.32 -20.15 -17.93
C TRP A 44 27.74 -20.69 -19.31
N PRO A 45 28.41 -21.86 -19.41
CA PRO A 45 28.85 -22.38 -20.71
C PRO A 45 27.67 -22.75 -21.62
N VAL A 46 26.59 -23.31 -21.07
CA VAL A 46 25.43 -23.74 -21.87
C VAL A 46 24.66 -22.54 -22.42
N GLY A 47 24.41 -21.52 -21.61
CA GLY A 47 23.72 -20.29 -22.03
C GLY A 47 24.51 -19.52 -23.09
N LEU A 48 25.82 -19.36 -22.91
CA LEU A 48 26.67 -18.69 -23.90
C LEU A 48 26.75 -19.48 -25.22
N THR A 49 26.76 -20.81 -25.17
CA THR A 49 26.73 -21.66 -26.37
C THR A 49 25.40 -21.51 -27.13
N LEU A 50 24.27 -21.50 -26.42
CA LEU A 50 22.94 -21.28 -27.01
C LEU A 50 22.80 -19.91 -27.68
N LEU A 51 23.49 -18.89 -27.16
CA LEU A 51 23.52 -17.56 -27.79
C LEU A 51 24.41 -17.53 -29.03
N ALA A 52 25.53 -18.25 -29.03
CA ALA A 52 26.51 -18.20 -30.11
C ALA A 52 26.18 -19.10 -31.32
N GLN A 53 25.13 -19.91 -31.26
CA GLN A 53 24.81 -20.92 -32.27
C GLN A 53 23.35 -20.83 -32.74
N ALA A 54 23.10 -21.29 -33.97
CA ALA A 54 21.75 -21.54 -34.44
C ALA A 54 21.16 -22.78 -33.74
N PRO A 55 19.84 -22.86 -33.55
CA PRO A 55 19.20 -24.01 -32.91
C PRO A 55 19.56 -25.31 -33.61
N SER A 56 19.70 -26.39 -32.83
CA SER A 56 20.04 -27.72 -33.35
C SER A 56 18.98 -28.25 -34.33
N ASN A 57 17.73 -27.81 -34.15
CA ASN A 57 16.63 -28.06 -35.09
C ASN A 57 16.34 -26.81 -35.95
N PRO A 58 16.66 -26.81 -37.26
CA PRO A 58 16.47 -25.66 -38.15
C PRO A 58 14.99 -25.31 -38.43
N SER A 59 14.04 -26.13 -37.97
CA SER A 59 12.59 -25.83 -38.08
C SER A 59 12.02 -25.05 -36.90
N MET A 60 12.77 -24.86 -35.81
CA MET A 60 12.34 -24.04 -34.68
C MET A 60 12.70 -22.57 -34.87
N ASP A 61 11.81 -21.67 -34.44
CA ASP A 61 12.13 -20.26 -34.30
C ASP A 61 13.26 -20.11 -33.26
N PRO A 62 14.42 -19.51 -33.60
CA PRO A 62 15.53 -19.32 -32.67
C PRO A 62 15.20 -18.33 -31.54
N THR A 63 14.20 -17.46 -31.71
CA THR A 63 13.95 -16.31 -30.83
C THR A 63 13.69 -16.70 -29.37
N PRO A 64 12.80 -17.68 -29.04
CA PRO A 64 12.53 -18.05 -27.64
C PRO A 64 13.74 -18.67 -26.94
N ILE A 65 14.55 -19.43 -27.68
CA ILE A 65 15.78 -20.08 -27.18
C ILE A 65 16.84 -19.02 -26.86
N GLN A 66 17.09 -18.12 -27.83
CA GLN A 66 18.06 -17.05 -27.66
C GLN A 66 17.64 -16.05 -26.58
N TYR A 67 16.34 -15.71 -26.48
CA TYR A 67 15.85 -14.84 -25.42
C TYR A 67 16.00 -15.46 -24.04
N PHE A 68 15.63 -16.75 -23.88
CA PHE A 68 15.84 -17.45 -22.61
C PHE A 68 17.32 -17.46 -22.22
N ALA A 69 18.21 -17.79 -23.16
CA ALA A 69 19.64 -17.82 -22.91
C ALA A 69 20.19 -16.43 -22.54
N ALA A 70 19.79 -15.38 -23.26
CA ALA A 70 20.19 -13.99 -22.96
C ALA A 70 19.70 -13.55 -21.59
N ASN A 71 18.43 -13.82 -21.25
CA ASN A 71 17.83 -13.46 -19.98
C ASN A 71 18.44 -14.24 -18.80
N MET A 72 18.75 -15.52 -18.99
CA MET A 72 19.45 -16.35 -17.99
C MET A 72 20.85 -15.80 -17.72
N ILE A 73 21.65 -15.54 -18.77
CA ILE A 73 23.00 -14.98 -18.63
C ILE A 73 22.96 -13.61 -17.95
N TYR A 74 22.07 -12.71 -18.39
CA TYR A 74 21.87 -11.40 -17.77
C TYR A 74 21.51 -11.52 -16.27
N SER A 75 20.56 -12.40 -15.93
CA SER A 75 20.14 -12.61 -14.53
C SER A 75 21.27 -13.16 -13.66
N LYS A 76 22.11 -14.06 -14.20
CA LYS A 76 23.27 -14.58 -13.48
C LYS A 76 24.38 -13.55 -13.32
N LEU A 77 24.60 -12.70 -14.33
CA LEU A 77 25.59 -11.61 -14.24
C LEU A 77 25.29 -10.70 -13.04
N ARG A 78 24.04 -10.27 -12.90
CA ARG A 78 23.61 -9.41 -11.78
C ARG A 78 23.77 -10.04 -10.41
N LYS A 79 23.67 -11.37 -10.30
CA LYS A 79 23.73 -12.09 -9.01
C LYS A 79 25.13 -12.53 -8.63
N GLU A 80 25.91 -13.02 -9.59
CA GLU A 80 27.12 -13.81 -9.31
C GLU A 80 28.41 -13.16 -9.84
N TYR A 81 28.34 -12.27 -10.84
CA TYR A 81 29.53 -11.86 -11.62
C TYR A 81 30.66 -11.27 -10.76
N VAL A 82 30.33 -10.35 -9.85
CA VAL A 82 31.31 -9.67 -8.97
C VAL A 82 32.03 -10.66 -8.04
N THR A 83 31.43 -11.82 -7.78
CA THR A 83 31.99 -12.88 -6.92
C THR A 83 32.79 -13.94 -7.68
N LEU A 84 32.74 -13.95 -9.01
CA LEU A 84 33.49 -14.89 -9.84
C LEU A 84 34.99 -14.58 -9.82
N ALA A 85 35.82 -15.59 -10.11
CA ALA A 85 37.25 -15.37 -10.31
C ALA A 85 37.48 -14.49 -11.55
N VAL A 86 38.51 -13.63 -11.49
CA VAL A 86 38.84 -12.67 -12.58
C VAL A 86 39.04 -13.36 -13.93
N ALA A 87 39.61 -14.58 -13.93
CA ALA A 87 39.78 -15.35 -15.17
C ALA A 87 38.44 -15.76 -15.80
N ASP A 88 37.46 -16.17 -14.98
CA ASP A 88 36.12 -16.53 -15.45
C ASP A 88 35.36 -15.30 -15.93
N GLN A 89 35.49 -14.17 -15.22
CA GLN A 89 34.93 -12.89 -15.63
C GLN A 89 35.43 -12.46 -17.02
N GLN A 90 36.75 -12.54 -17.25
CA GLN A 90 37.38 -12.22 -18.53
C GLN A 90 36.94 -13.18 -19.65
N GLN A 91 36.79 -14.47 -19.34
CA GLN A 91 36.32 -15.46 -20.31
C GLN A 91 34.87 -15.21 -20.73
N ILE A 92 33.98 -14.91 -19.78
CA ILE A 92 32.57 -14.59 -20.05
C ILE A 92 32.47 -13.30 -20.88
N GLN A 93 33.23 -12.27 -20.50
CA GLN A 93 33.28 -11.01 -21.24
C GLN A 93 33.72 -11.24 -22.69
N ALA A 94 34.83 -11.95 -22.92
CA ALA A 94 35.34 -12.20 -24.26
C ALA A 94 34.34 -12.97 -25.15
N GLN A 95 33.56 -13.90 -24.58
CA GLN A 95 32.53 -14.63 -25.32
C GLN A 95 31.35 -13.74 -25.70
N LEU A 96 30.86 -12.90 -24.79
CA LEU A 96 29.77 -11.96 -25.08
C LEU A 96 30.19 -10.90 -26.10
N GLU A 97 31.41 -10.36 -26.00
CA GLU A 97 31.97 -9.45 -27.01
C GLU A 97 32.11 -10.13 -28.38
N ALA A 98 32.52 -11.40 -28.43
CA ALA A 98 32.57 -12.17 -29.67
C ALA A 98 31.18 -12.39 -30.30
N ILE A 99 30.16 -12.70 -29.48
CA ILE A 99 28.77 -12.82 -29.94
C ILE A 99 28.30 -11.48 -30.52
N LEU A 100 28.53 -10.37 -29.82
CA LEU A 100 28.15 -9.04 -30.29
C LEU A 100 28.84 -8.70 -31.64
N HIS A 101 30.11 -9.05 -31.79
CA HIS A 101 30.85 -8.87 -33.04
C HIS A 101 30.26 -9.71 -34.18
N GLN A 102 29.88 -10.97 -33.93
CA GLN A 102 29.23 -11.81 -34.94
C GLN A 102 27.89 -11.23 -35.41
N VAL A 103 27.10 -10.65 -34.49
CA VAL A 103 25.85 -9.97 -34.84
C VAL A 103 26.12 -8.72 -35.69
N ARG A 104 27.09 -7.88 -35.29
CA ARG A 104 27.51 -6.70 -36.06
C ARG A 104 28.02 -7.04 -37.46
N ALA A 105 28.69 -8.19 -37.60
CA ALA A 105 29.16 -8.71 -38.89
C ALA A 105 28.06 -9.40 -39.74
N GLY A 106 26.83 -9.51 -39.22
CA GLY A 106 25.72 -10.19 -39.89
C GLY A 106 25.85 -11.71 -39.94
N GLN A 107 26.75 -12.30 -39.14
CA GLN A 107 26.96 -13.75 -39.04
C GLN A 107 25.93 -14.42 -38.12
N LEU A 108 25.39 -13.66 -37.17
CA LEU A 108 24.35 -14.07 -36.23
C LEU A 108 23.20 -13.07 -36.29
N THR A 109 21.95 -13.56 -36.31
CA THR A 109 20.76 -12.70 -36.38
C THR A 109 19.99 -12.81 -35.07
N PHE A 110 19.69 -11.67 -34.47
CA PHE A 110 18.90 -11.56 -33.24
C PHE A 110 17.64 -10.73 -33.47
N ALA A 111 16.54 -11.15 -32.84
CA ALA A 111 15.37 -10.30 -32.68
C ALA A 111 15.69 -9.11 -31.76
N PRO A 112 15.03 -7.94 -31.88
CA PRO A 112 15.32 -6.75 -31.08
C PRO A 112 15.37 -7.01 -29.56
N LEU A 113 14.42 -7.78 -29.04
CA LEU A 113 14.35 -8.18 -27.63
C LEU A 113 15.55 -9.04 -27.14
N VAL A 114 16.17 -9.82 -28.03
CA VAL A 114 17.38 -10.58 -27.72
C VAL A 114 18.58 -9.65 -27.73
N SER A 115 18.68 -8.79 -28.74
CA SER A 115 19.75 -7.77 -28.85
C SER A 115 19.78 -6.87 -27.62
N GLN A 116 18.62 -6.40 -27.15
CA GLN A 116 18.49 -5.61 -25.92
C GLN A 116 19.06 -6.37 -24.71
N ARG A 117 18.63 -7.62 -24.49
CA ARG A 117 19.11 -8.43 -23.35
C ARG A 117 20.62 -8.67 -23.39
N VAL A 118 21.18 -8.93 -24.57
CA VAL A 118 22.64 -9.07 -24.74
C VAL A 118 23.35 -7.74 -24.49
N CYS A 119 22.80 -6.62 -24.95
CA CYS A 119 23.34 -5.29 -24.67
C CYS A 119 23.31 -4.95 -23.17
N MET A 120 22.23 -5.27 -22.46
CA MET A 120 22.15 -5.14 -21.00
C MET A 120 23.21 -5.99 -20.28
N ALA A 121 23.40 -7.24 -20.70
CA ALA A 121 24.44 -8.12 -20.15
C ALA A 121 25.85 -7.55 -20.33
N ILE A 122 26.16 -7.03 -21.52
CA ILE A 122 27.46 -6.42 -21.82
C ILE A 122 27.63 -5.09 -21.09
N ALA A 123 26.59 -4.25 -21.05
CA ALA A 123 26.57 -3.00 -20.30
C ALA A 123 26.89 -3.24 -18.82
N PHE A 124 26.23 -4.22 -18.18
CA PHE A 124 26.52 -4.59 -16.79
C PHE A 124 28.00 -4.89 -16.55
N ILE A 125 28.65 -5.63 -17.46
CA ILE A 125 30.09 -5.93 -17.37
C ILE A 125 30.93 -4.65 -17.43
N TYR A 126 30.62 -3.72 -18.33
CA TYR A 126 31.32 -2.43 -18.39
C TYR A 126 31.12 -1.61 -17.11
N LEU A 127 29.93 -1.63 -16.50
CA LEU A 127 29.66 -0.92 -15.24
C LEU A 127 30.46 -1.48 -14.05
N CYS A 128 30.79 -2.78 -14.07
CA CYS A 128 31.60 -3.41 -13.03
C CYS A 128 33.08 -3.02 -13.04
N VAL A 129 33.58 -2.43 -14.14
CA VAL A 129 35.01 -2.14 -14.32
C VAL A 129 35.24 -0.63 -14.31
N ASP A 130 36.27 -0.18 -13.57
CA ASP A 130 36.67 1.24 -13.57
C ASP A 130 37.08 1.70 -14.98
N GLY A 131 36.52 2.83 -15.42
CA GLY A 131 36.68 3.34 -16.78
C GLY A 131 35.97 2.52 -17.86
N GLY A 132 35.18 1.52 -17.49
CA GLY A 132 34.44 0.68 -18.42
C GLY A 132 33.40 1.46 -19.23
N CYS A 133 32.78 2.49 -18.65
CA CYS A 133 31.81 3.34 -19.36
C CYS A 133 32.48 4.08 -20.53
N ALA A 134 33.66 4.67 -20.29
CA ALA A 134 34.43 5.37 -21.31
C ALA A 134 34.80 4.44 -22.47
N ARG A 135 35.33 3.25 -22.15
CA ARG A 135 35.67 2.23 -23.14
C ARG A 135 34.47 1.80 -23.98
N CYS A 136 33.33 1.55 -23.35
CA CYS A 136 32.09 1.17 -24.03
C CYS A 136 31.65 2.24 -25.05
N VAL A 137 31.68 3.51 -24.63
CA VAL A 137 31.30 4.65 -25.49
C VAL A 137 32.26 4.80 -26.66
N GLU A 138 33.57 4.80 -26.40
CA GLU A 138 34.59 4.93 -27.44
C GLU A 138 34.49 3.82 -28.49
N ASP A 139 34.29 2.57 -28.05
CA ASP A 139 34.11 1.42 -28.94
C ASP A 139 32.86 1.58 -29.82
N CYS A 140 31.75 2.07 -29.26
CA CYS A 140 30.50 2.31 -29.97
C CYS A 140 30.62 3.45 -31.01
N VAL A 141 31.24 4.56 -30.63
CA VAL A 141 31.42 5.73 -31.51
C VAL A 141 32.40 5.42 -32.64
N ALA A 142 33.53 4.77 -32.35
CA ALA A 142 34.52 4.38 -33.35
C ALA A 142 33.92 3.43 -34.39
N SER A 143 33.15 2.44 -33.94
CA SER A 143 32.50 1.45 -34.80
C SER A 143 31.43 2.03 -35.73
N SER A 144 30.91 3.22 -35.45
CA SER A 144 29.74 3.79 -36.15
C SER A 144 30.09 4.75 -37.30
N SER A 145 31.34 5.20 -37.40
CA SER A 145 31.77 6.27 -38.32
C SER A 145 31.65 5.96 -39.82
N THR A 146 31.63 4.67 -40.23
CA THR A 146 31.48 4.23 -41.63
C THR A 146 30.65 2.94 -41.77
N ALA A 147 29.77 2.65 -40.81
CA ALA A 147 29.17 1.33 -40.66
C ALA A 147 27.75 1.18 -41.20
N SER A 148 27.28 -0.07 -41.30
CA SER A 148 25.93 -0.39 -41.74
C SER A 148 24.87 0.11 -40.73
N PRO A 149 23.60 0.32 -41.15
CA PRO A 149 22.50 0.70 -40.26
C PRO A 149 22.39 -0.18 -39.00
N LEU A 150 22.62 -1.48 -39.14
CA LEU A 150 22.59 -2.45 -38.04
C LEU A 150 23.64 -2.13 -36.96
N VAL A 151 24.86 -1.76 -37.36
CA VAL A 151 25.93 -1.44 -36.40
C VAL A 151 25.59 -0.19 -35.61
N ILE A 152 25.01 0.83 -36.26
CA ILE A 152 24.57 2.06 -35.60
C ILE A 152 23.45 1.77 -34.59
N VAL A 153 22.43 0.99 -34.98
CA VAL A 153 21.33 0.62 -34.07
C VAL A 153 21.85 -0.17 -32.87
N MET A 154 22.77 -1.13 -33.08
CA MET A 154 23.37 -1.89 -31.98
C MET A 154 24.24 -1.03 -31.06
N ALA A 155 24.96 -0.04 -31.60
CA ALA A 155 25.71 0.91 -30.78
C ALA A 155 24.76 1.74 -29.91
N LEU A 156 23.66 2.25 -30.49
CA LEU A 156 22.64 3.00 -29.75
C LEU A 156 21.97 2.14 -28.67
N GLU A 157 21.66 0.88 -28.95
CA GLU A 157 21.07 -0.05 -27.98
C GLU A 157 22.00 -0.33 -26.80
N LEU A 158 23.30 -0.53 -27.08
CA LEU A 158 24.31 -0.73 -26.03
C LEU A 158 24.51 0.51 -25.17
N LEU A 159 24.55 1.70 -25.79
CA LEU A 159 24.63 2.98 -25.09
C LEU A 159 23.37 3.24 -24.23
N THR A 160 22.18 2.88 -24.73
CA THR A 160 20.92 2.97 -23.96
C THR A 160 20.98 2.06 -22.74
N SER A 161 21.37 0.79 -22.96
CA SER A 161 21.50 -0.23 -21.90
C SER A 161 22.51 0.16 -20.82
N LEU A 162 23.58 0.90 -21.17
CA LEU A 162 24.57 1.39 -20.21
C LEU A 162 23.97 2.33 -19.15
N CYS A 163 23.06 3.21 -19.57
CA CYS A 163 22.37 4.12 -18.64
C CYS A 163 21.25 3.41 -17.88
N ASP A 164 20.43 2.60 -18.55
CA ASP A 164 19.30 1.90 -17.93
C ASP A 164 19.76 0.88 -16.88
N GLU A 165 20.91 0.23 -17.08
CA GLU A 165 21.41 -0.74 -16.11
C GLU A 165 22.02 -0.07 -14.87
N ASN A 166 22.54 1.16 -14.98
CA ASN A 166 23.09 1.88 -13.83
C ASN A 166 22.06 2.08 -12.71
N THR A 167 20.79 2.33 -13.06
CA THR A 167 19.72 2.53 -12.08
C THR A 167 19.37 1.25 -11.31
N ASP A 168 19.46 0.09 -11.95
CA ASP A 168 18.98 -1.19 -11.41
C ASP A 168 20.10 -2.15 -10.96
N ALA A 169 21.37 -1.86 -11.27
CA ALA A 169 22.46 -2.80 -11.02
C ALA A 169 22.73 -3.02 -9.52
N TYR A 170 22.99 -4.28 -9.14
CA TYR A 170 23.46 -4.69 -7.81
C TYR A 170 24.97 -4.46 -7.68
N LEU A 171 25.40 -3.20 -7.86
CA LEU A 171 26.79 -2.80 -7.69
C LEU A 171 27.06 -2.37 -6.23
N PRO A 172 28.29 -2.56 -5.70
CA PRO A 172 28.71 -1.96 -4.45
C PRO A 172 28.52 -0.43 -4.47
N MET A 173 28.14 0.17 -3.34
CA MET A 173 27.81 1.61 -3.27
C MET A 173 28.93 2.51 -3.80
N ALA A 174 30.19 2.25 -3.42
CA ALA A 174 31.34 3.00 -3.91
C ALA A 174 31.51 2.93 -5.44
N ARG A 175 31.12 1.82 -6.08
CA ARG A 175 31.14 1.70 -7.54
C ARG A 175 29.97 2.45 -8.18
N LYS A 176 28.77 2.45 -7.57
CA LYS A 176 27.63 3.24 -8.06
C LYS A 176 27.98 4.72 -8.17
N ASP A 177 28.59 5.30 -7.14
CA ASP A 177 29.01 6.70 -7.15
C ASP A 177 30.03 6.99 -8.25
N SER A 178 31.00 6.08 -8.43
CA SER A 178 32.03 6.20 -9.48
C SER A 178 31.45 6.09 -10.89
N VAL A 179 30.47 5.19 -11.11
CA VAL A 179 29.78 5.03 -12.40
C VAL A 179 29.02 6.30 -12.80
N VAL A 180 28.31 6.93 -11.86
CA VAL A 180 27.57 8.18 -12.13
C VAL A 180 28.53 9.28 -12.63
N LEU A 181 29.71 9.39 -12.00
CA LEU A 181 30.75 10.32 -12.45
C LEU A 181 31.28 9.95 -13.84
N GLU A 182 31.61 8.68 -14.08
CA GLU A 182 32.11 8.22 -15.40
C GLU A 182 31.10 8.48 -16.53
N ILE A 183 29.80 8.20 -16.31
CA ILE A 183 28.74 8.47 -17.28
C ILE A 183 28.65 9.97 -17.56
N THR A 184 28.72 10.81 -16.52
CA THR A 184 28.68 12.27 -16.68
C THR A 184 29.89 12.77 -17.48
N GLU A 185 31.10 12.28 -17.17
CA GLU A 185 32.34 12.68 -17.84
C GLU A 185 32.37 12.32 -19.32
N ILE A 186 31.87 11.12 -19.70
CA ILE A 186 31.89 10.66 -21.09
C ILE A 186 30.69 11.16 -21.91
N SER A 187 29.65 11.67 -21.25
CA SER A 187 28.40 12.13 -21.90
C SER A 187 28.58 13.10 -23.08
N PRO A 188 29.56 14.05 -23.09
CA PRO A 188 29.74 14.95 -24.24
C PRO A 188 30.03 14.21 -25.54
N THR A 189 30.81 13.13 -25.48
CA THR A 189 31.15 12.28 -26.63
C THR A 189 29.90 11.60 -27.20
N VAL A 190 28.99 11.14 -26.33
CA VAL A 190 27.72 10.54 -26.74
C VAL A 190 26.80 11.58 -27.37
N PHE A 191 26.70 12.77 -26.78
CA PHE A 191 25.86 13.85 -27.32
C PHE A 191 26.36 14.36 -28.68
N GLU A 192 27.68 14.42 -28.90
CA GLU A 192 28.25 14.72 -30.20
C GLU A 192 27.93 13.63 -31.22
N PHE A 193 28.05 12.36 -30.83
CA PHE A 193 27.69 11.22 -31.68
C PHE A 193 26.20 11.24 -32.07
N LEU A 194 25.30 11.41 -31.10
CA LEU A 194 23.85 11.52 -31.34
C LEU A 194 23.54 12.72 -32.26
N SER A 195 24.20 13.86 -32.06
CA SER A 195 24.05 15.03 -32.92
C SER A 195 24.40 14.75 -34.38
N HIS A 196 25.43 13.95 -34.64
CA HIS A 196 25.79 13.51 -35.98
C HIS A 196 24.76 12.53 -36.56
N VAL A 197 24.30 11.56 -35.75
CA VAL A 197 23.26 10.60 -36.17
C VAL A 197 21.97 11.32 -36.57
N PHE A 198 21.47 12.28 -35.78
CA PHE A 198 20.27 13.05 -36.11
C PHE A 198 20.39 13.85 -37.42
N ARG A 199 21.59 14.33 -37.78
CA ARG A 199 21.83 15.02 -39.06
C ARG A 199 21.86 14.06 -40.25
N GLN A 200 22.47 12.89 -40.09
CA GLN A 200 22.69 11.93 -41.18
C GLN A 200 21.49 11.01 -41.43
N ALA A 201 20.75 10.64 -40.37
CA ALA A 201 19.68 9.64 -40.40
C ALA A 201 18.27 10.24 -40.54
N SER A 202 18.13 11.50 -41.00
CA SER A 202 16.84 12.20 -41.10
C SER A 202 15.79 11.47 -41.95
N GLY A 203 16.19 10.53 -42.82
CA GLY A 203 15.31 9.69 -43.64
C GLY A 203 15.19 8.22 -43.22
N ALA A 204 15.85 7.77 -42.13
CA ALA A 204 15.83 6.37 -41.67
C ALA A 204 15.14 6.26 -40.31
N ALA A 205 13.83 5.97 -40.30
CA ALA A 205 12.98 5.97 -39.11
C ALA A 205 13.54 5.09 -37.96
N ASP A 206 14.03 3.88 -38.27
CA ASP A 206 14.54 2.95 -37.25
C ASP A 206 15.77 3.50 -36.51
N ILE A 207 16.70 4.13 -37.24
CA ILE A 207 17.91 4.73 -36.65
C ILE A 207 17.54 5.95 -35.81
N ARG A 208 16.63 6.79 -36.34
CA ARG A 208 16.15 7.98 -35.62
C ARG A 208 15.47 7.60 -34.32
N TYR A 209 14.60 6.60 -34.34
CA TYR A 209 13.92 6.11 -33.14
C TYR A 209 14.89 5.54 -32.11
N ALA A 210 15.86 4.72 -32.53
CA ALA A 210 16.92 4.21 -31.64
C ALA A 210 17.77 5.36 -31.05
N ALA A 211 18.04 6.42 -31.82
CA ALA A 211 18.77 7.58 -31.35
C ALA A 211 17.96 8.41 -30.32
N LEU A 212 16.64 8.50 -30.49
CA LEU A 212 15.74 9.13 -29.51
C LEU A 212 15.71 8.33 -28.19
N LEU A 213 15.60 7.01 -28.25
CA LEU A 213 15.67 6.16 -27.04
C LEU A 213 17.00 6.31 -26.31
N CYS A 214 18.11 6.31 -27.06
CA CYS A 214 19.43 6.56 -26.48
C CYS A 214 19.51 7.95 -25.84
N LEU A 215 19.04 9.00 -26.50
CA LEU A 215 19.01 10.35 -25.92
C LEU A 215 18.17 10.39 -24.64
N LYS A 216 17.01 9.74 -24.63
CA LYS A 216 16.10 9.67 -23.47
C LYS A 216 16.80 9.07 -22.24
N ALA A 217 17.53 7.96 -22.42
CA ALA A 217 18.26 7.29 -21.35
C ALA A 217 19.41 8.17 -20.83
N TRP A 218 20.18 8.77 -21.74
CA TRP A 218 21.33 9.59 -21.39
C TRP A 218 20.97 10.93 -20.74
N ILE A 219 19.79 11.50 -20.99
CA ILE A 219 19.32 12.69 -20.29
C ILE A 219 19.27 12.48 -18.78
N LYS A 220 18.66 11.36 -18.34
CA LYS A 220 18.59 11.01 -16.92
C LYS A 220 19.93 10.51 -16.40
N GLY A 221 20.60 9.63 -17.15
CA GLY A 221 21.87 9.03 -16.73
C GLY A 221 22.99 10.04 -16.52
N ALA A 222 23.12 11.04 -17.41
CA ALA A 222 24.18 12.04 -17.36
C ALA A 222 23.74 13.39 -16.76
N GLY A 223 22.49 13.53 -16.33
CA GLY A 223 21.96 14.80 -15.83
C GLY A 223 22.01 15.93 -16.86
N LEU A 224 21.55 15.68 -18.09
CA LEU A 224 21.45 16.71 -19.13
C LEU A 224 20.14 17.51 -18.99
N SER A 225 20.22 18.73 -18.47
CA SER A 225 19.04 19.59 -18.38
C SER A 225 18.57 20.12 -19.73
N ILE A 226 17.33 20.64 -19.71
CA ILE A 226 16.73 21.36 -20.83
C ILE A 226 17.61 22.53 -21.33
N ALA A 227 18.29 23.23 -20.42
CA ALA A 227 19.14 24.37 -20.75
C ALA A 227 20.40 23.93 -21.50
N LYS A 228 21.03 22.83 -21.07
CA LYS A 228 22.16 22.26 -21.79
C LYS A 228 21.74 21.66 -23.13
N LEU A 229 20.63 20.93 -23.18
CA LEU A 229 20.09 20.38 -24.44
C LEU A 229 19.88 21.49 -25.47
N TYR A 230 19.30 22.62 -25.06
CA TYR A 230 19.16 23.82 -25.88
C TYR A 230 20.50 24.40 -26.34
N ALA A 231 21.47 24.54 -25.43
CA ALA A 231 22.75 25.20 -25.71
C ALA A 231 23.72 24.34 -26.55
N THR A 232 23.76 23.03 -26.31
CA THR A 232 24.75 22.12 -26.92
C THR A 232 24.19 21.35 -28.12
N MET A 233 22.88 21.09 -28.14
CA MET A 233 22.22 20.28 -29.18
C MET A 233 20.98 20.99 -29.76
N ARG A 234 21.11 22.29 -30.07
CA ARG A 234 20.01 23.15 -30.55
C ARG A 234 19.18 22.53 -31.69
N HIS A 235 19.82 21.93 -32.70
CA HIS A 235 19.10 21.30 -33.81
C HIS A 235 18.28 20.08 -33.40
N VAL A 236 18.73 19.34 -32.39
CA VAL A 236 17.95 18.22 -31.82
C VAL A 236 16.80 18.78 -31.01
N PHE A 237 17.03 19.77 -30.15
CA PHE A 237 15.99 20.47 -29.40
C PHE A 237 14.86 20.96 -30.32
N ASP A 238 15.20 21.67 -31.41
CA ASP A 238 14.23 22.17 -32.37
C ASP A 238 13.50 21.03 -33.11
N SER A 239 14.20 19.91 -33.38
CA SER A 239 13.58 18.71 -33.98
C SER A 239 12.63 17.99 -33.03
N LEU A 240 12.86 18.04 -31.71
CA LEU A 240 11.96 17.45 -30.71
C LEU A 240 10.66 18.25 -30.65
N LEU A 241 10.76 19.58 -30.61
CA LEU A 241 9.59 20.48 -30.66
C LEU A 241 8.83 20.32 -31.98
N GLY A 242 9.53 20.31 -33.11
CA GLY A 242 8.92 20.13 -34.41
C GLY A 242 8.14 18.81 -34.55
N ALA A 243 8.53 17.75 -33.83
CA ALA A 243 7.79 16.49 -33.81
C ALA A 243 6.41 16.63 -33.16
N LEU A 244 6.26 17.50 -32.14
CA LEU A 244 4.98 17.72 -31.45
C LEU A 244 3.94 18.41 -32.34
N CYS A 245 4.38 19.13 -33.37
CA CYS A 245 3.53 19.79 -34.36
C CYS A 245 3.00 18.81 -35.44
N VAL A 246 3.62 17.64 -35.60
CA VAL A 246 3.26 16.69 -36.67
C VAL A 246 1.97 15.97 -36.29
N VAL A 247 0.92 16.17 -37.09
CA VAL A 247 -0.34 15.44 -36.95
C VAL A 247 -0.34 14.24 -37.89
N SER A 248 -0.36 13.04 -37.32
CA SER A 248 -0.39 11.77 -38.04
C SER A 248 -1.05 10.66 -37.21
N ALA A 249 -1.74 9.75 -37.89
CA ALA A 249 -2.25 8.50 -37.31
C ALA A 249 -1.30 7.31 -37.53
N ASP A 250 -0.13 7.53 -38.14
CA ASP A 250 0.87 6.49 -38.35
C ASP A 250 1.52 6.11 -37.01
N ALA A 251 1.49 4.81 -36.67
CA ALA A 251 2.00 4.28 -35.40
C ALA A 251 3.50 4.54 -35.17
N VAL A 252 4.29 4.68 -36.24
CA VAL A 252 5.72 5.03 -36.14
C VAL A 252 5.85 6.49 -35.72
N VAL A 253 5.06 7.38 -36.33
CA VAL A 253 5.08 8.82 -36.01
C VAL A 253 4.58 9.05 -34.59
N THR A 254 3.48 8.43 -34.17
CA THR A 254 2.95 8.60 -32.81
C THR A 254 3.92 8.11 -31.74
N ARG A 255 4.62 6.99 -31.98
CA ARG A 255 5.71 6.52 -31.10
C ARG A 255 6.86 7.52 -31.01
N GLU A 256 7.26 8.13 -32.13
CA GLU A 256 8.28 9.19 -32.09
C GLU A 256 7.83 10.40 -31.26
N VAL A 257 6.58 10.85 -31.41
CA VAL A 257 6.03 11.98 -30.62
C VAL A 257 6.07 11.67 -29.13
N VAL A 258 5.67 10.47 -28.71
CA VAL A 258 5.71 10.03 -27.30
C VAL A 258 7.13 10.10 -26.74
N VAL A 259 8.12 9.60 -27.48
CA VAL A 259 9.51 9.63 -27.04
C VAL A 259 10.05 11.06 -27.01
N CYS A 260 9.75 11.89 -28.01
CA CYS A 260 10.13 13.30 -28.04
C CYS A 260 9.58 14.09 -26.85
N ALA A 261 8.30 13.91 -26.52
CA ALA A 261 7.68 14.53 -25.35
C ALA A 261 8.34 14.05 -24.04
N SER A 262 8.63 12.74 -23.94
CA SER A 262 9.33 12.15 -22.79
C SER A 262 10.75 12.71 -22.61
N ILE A 263 11.48 12.94 -23.70
CA ILE A 263 12.83 13.51 -23.69
C ILE A 263 12.81 14.93 -23.13
N LEU A 264 11.90 15.77 -23.62
CA LEU A 264 11.72 17.14 -23.13
C LEU A 264 11.30 17.14 -21.64
N GLY A 265 10.37 16.26 -21.25
CA GLY A 265 9.91 16.13 -19.87
C GLY A 265 11.02 15.68 -18.92
N ASN A 266 11.79 14.66 -19.31
CA ASN A 266 12.94 14.21 -18.54
C ASN A 266 13.99 15.33 -18.37
N ALA A 267 14.25 16.11 -19.43
CA ALA A 267 15.24 17.18 -19.38
C ALA A 267 14.80 18.36 -18.50
N LEU A 268 13.49 18.60 -18.36
CA LEU A 268 12.93 19.59 -17.43
C LEU A 268 13.17 19.21 -15.96
N GLN A 269 13.03 17.91 -15.65
CA GLN A 269 13.18 17.40 -14.29
C GLN A 269 14.63 17.35 -13.79
N VAL A 270 15.62 17.63 -14.66
CA VAL A 270 17.02 17.68 -14.26
C VAL A 270 17.36 19.08 -13.73
N GLU A 271 17.53 19.19 -12.41
CA GLU A 271 17.98 20.41 -11.76
C GLU A 271 19.49 20.61 -11.91
N GLU A 272 19.90 21.83 -12.28
CA GLU A 272 21.31 22.22 -12.34
C GLU A 272 21.65 23.23 -11.25
N TYR A 273 22.76 22.96 -10.56
CA TYR A 273 23.31 23.89 -9.58
C TYR A 273 24.79 24.22 -9.89
N PRO A 274 25.14 25.50 -10.14
CA PRO A 274 24.23 26.65 -10.27
C PRO A 274 23.39 26.57 -11.57
N PRO A 275 22.27 27.32 -11.66
CA PRO A 275 21.44 27.35 -12.87
C PRO A 275 22.24 27.74 -14.12
N ALA A 276 22.04 27.01 -15.22
CA ALA A 276 22.68 27.34 -16.49
C ALA A 276 22.26 28.70 -17.03
N ALA A 277 23.21 29.44 -17.60
CA ALA A 277 22.96 30.75 -18.22
C ALA A 277 21.92 30.71 -19.37
N ALA A 278 21.76 29.55 -20.00
CA ALA A 278 20.79 29.35 -21.08
C ALA A 278 19.38 28.98 -20.60
N LYS A 279 19.13 28.83 -19.28
CA LYS A 279 17.85 28.35 -18.74
C LYS A 279 16.68 29.20 -19.25
N GLU A 280 16.71 30.52 -19.06
CA GLU A 280 15.62 31.41 -19.48
C GLU A 280 15.32 31.30 -20.98
N ALA A 281 16.35 31.28 -21.83
CA ALA A 281 16.20 31.15 -23.28
C ALA A 281 15.63 29.78 -23.69
N ALA A 282 16.05 28.70 -23.01
CA ALA A 282 15.54 27.36 -23.25
C ALA A 282 14.06 27.23 -22.84
N MET A 283 13.69 27.79 -21.69
CA MET A 283 12.30 27.78 -21.20
C MET A 283 11.38 28.60 -22.10
N LEU A 284 11.84 29.76 -22.57
CA LEU A 284 11.10 30.56 -23.55
C LEU A 284 10.88 29.81 -24.87
N ALA A 285 11.93 29.16 -25.40
CA ALA A 285 11.83 28.39 -26.63
C ALA A 285 10.91 27.17 -26.49
N LEU A 286 10.94 26.49 -25.34
CA LEU A 286 10.04 25.38 -25.05
C LEU A 286 8.59 25.86 -24.95
N THR A 287 8.34 26.98 -24.25
CA THR A 287 7.01 27.59 -24.14
C THR A 287 6.44 27.91 -25.52
N GLN A 288 7.23 28.59 -26.37
CA GLN A 288 6.82 28.93 -27.73
C GLN A 288 6.55 27.66 -28.55
N GLY A 289 7.41 26.65 -28.48
CA GLY A 289 7.22 25.38 -29.18
C GLY A 289 5.97 24.61 -28.74
N LEU A 290 5.64 24.63 -27.45
CA LEU A 290 4.41 24.01 -26.93
C LEU A 290 3.16 24.75 -27.43
N LEU A 291 3.17 26.09 -27.43
CA LEU A 291 2.06 26.90 -27.93
C LEU A 291 1.90 26.77 -29.45
N GLU A 292 2.98 26.75 -30.22
CA GLU A 292 2.96 26.47 -31.66
C GLU A 292 2.40 25.06 -31.96
N SER A 293 2.62 24.12 -31.05
CA SER A 293 2.12 22.74 -31.15
C SER A 293 0.67 22.58 -30.68
N GLU A 294 -0.02 23.64 -30.22
CA GLU A 294 -1.36 23.55 -29.62
C GLU A 294 -2.35 22.77 -30.49
N ALA A 295 -2.38 23.04 -31.81
CA ALA A 295 -3.27 22.34 -32.73
C ALA A 295 -2.97 20.83 -32.84
N GLY A 296 -1.69 20.46 -32.81
CA GLY A 296 -1.24 19.07 -32.80
C GLY A 296 -1.59 18.37 -31.50
N ILE A 297 -1.35 19.04 -30.36
CA ILE A 297 -1.71 18.56 -29.04
C ILE A 297 -3.22 18.32 -28.95
N GLN A 298 -4.04 19.31 -29.33
CA GLN A 298 -5.51 19.18 -29.32
C GLN A 298 -6.03 18.05 -30.22
N HIS A 299 -5.35 17.77 -31.33
CA HIS A 299 -5.67 16.61 -32.15
C HIS A 299 -5.42 15.31 -31.39
N TYR A 300 -4.22 15.14 -30.83
CA TYR A 300 -3.81 13.91 -30.16
C TYR A 300 -4.59 13.62 -28.88
N LEU A 301 -4.94 14.67 -28.12
CA LEU A 301 -5.84 14.57 -26.98
C LEU A 301 -7.16 13.85 -27.31
N ARG A 302 -7.64 13.94 -28.56
CA ARG A 302 -8.88 13.27 -29.00
C ARG A 302 -8.65 11.97 -29.79
N ALA A 303 -7.43 11.73 -30.27
CA ALA A 303 -7.16 10.74 -31.31
C ALA A 303 -6.21 9.61 -30.87
N ASP A 304 -5.31 9.84 -29.92
CA ASP A 304 -4.34 8.83 -29.46
C ASP A 304 -4.01 9.02 -27.97
N GLU A 305 -4.44 8.07 -27.14
CA GLU A 305 -4.27 8.14 -25.68
C GLU A 305 -2.81 8.13 -25.24
N ASN A 306 -1.93 7.39 -25.93
CA ASN A 306 -0.51 7.30 -25.54
C ASN A 306 0.20 8.63 -25.80
N VAL A 307 -0.10 9.26 -26.93
CA VAL A 307 0.43 10.58 -27.27
C VAL A 307 -0.14 11.64 -26.33
N ALA A 308 -1.46 11.60 -26.07
CA ALA A 308 -2.13 12.47 -25.13
C ALA A 308 -1.53 12.40 -23.72
N LEU A 309 -1.26 11.18 -23.23
CA LEU A 309 -0.59 10.95 -21.95
C LEU A 309 0.79 11.62 -21.92
N ALA A 310 1.64 11.33 -22.91
CA ALA A 310 3.01 11.84 -22.96
C ALA A 310 3.06 13.38 -23.05
N LEU A 311 2.18 13.99 -23.86
CA LEU A 311 2.07 15.44 -24.00
C LEU A 311 1.56 16.10 -22.72
N THR A 312 0.55 15.49 -22.07
CA THR A 312 0.00 16.00 -20.82
C THR A 312 1.03 15.92 -19.70
N THR A 313 1.80 14.83 -19.61
CA THR A 313 2.91 14.71 -18.65
C THR A 313 3.97 15.79 -18.87
N LEU A 314 4.32 16.08 -20.13
CA LEU A 314 5.27 17.15 -20.45
C LEU A 314 4.76 18.53 -20.00
N VAL A 315 3.51 18.87 -20.33
CA VAL A 315 2.91 20.17 -19.96
C VAL A 315 2.71 20.26 -18.45
N ALA A 316 2.30 19.18 -17.79
CA ALA A 316 2.22 19.11 -16.34
C ALA A 316 3.59 19.41 -15.72
N SER A 317 4.63 18.61 -16.06
CA SER A 317 6.00 18.79 -15.55
C SER A 317 6.55 20.20 -15.77
N PHE A 318 6.22 20.83 -16.91
CA PHE A 318 6.59 22.21 -17.17
C PHE A 318 5.88 23.18 -16.20
N GLY A 319 4.57 23.02 -16.00
CA GLY A 319 3.78 23.84 -15.07
C GLY A 319 4.24 23.73 -13.62
N GLU A 320 4.71 22.55 -13.19
CA GLU A 320 5.30 22.35 -11.85
C GLU A 320 6.65 23.06 -11.73
N SER A 321 7.49 22.95 -12.77
CA SER A 321 8.86 23.46 -12.76
C SER A 321 8.95 24.99 -12.87
N GLU A 322 7.98 25.62 -13.53
CA GLU A 322 7.95 27.07 -13.77
C GLU A 322 6.66 27.71 -13.21
N LEU A 323 6.28 27.28 -12.00
CA LEU A 323 5.08 27.73 -11.30
C LEU A 323 5.05 29.26 -11.13
N GLU A 324 6.16 29.88 -10.68
CA GLU A 324 6.25 31.33 -10.48
C GLU A 324 5.98 32.12 -11.78
N TRP A 325 6.52 31.65 -12.90
CA TRP A 325 6.31 32.26 -14.21
C TRP A 325 4.86 32.08 -14.69
N LEU A 326 4.29 30.89 -14.48
CA LEU A 326 2.91 30.59 -14.85
C LEU A 326 1.95 31.52 -14.10
N ILE A 327 2.18 31.69 -12.79
CA ILE A 327 1.35 32.50 -11.89
C ILE A 327 1.49 34.00 -12.15
N ALA A 328 2.65 34.47 -12.63
CA ALA A 328 2.85 35.85 -13.05
C ALA A 328 1.95 36.25 -14.23
N GLY A 329 1.50 35.27 -15.05
CA GLY A 329 0.44 35.46 -16.04
C GLY A 329 0.82 36.29 -17.25
N SER A 330 2.02 36.08 -17.80
CA SER A 330 2.36 36.58 -19.14
C SER A 330 1.35 36.07 -20.20
N PRO A 331 1.19 36.73 -21.37
CA PRO A 331 0.29 36.25 -22.42
C PRO A 331 0.52 34.80 -22.81
N GLU A 332 1.78 34.37 -22.87
CA GLU A 332 2.19 33.00 -23.15
C GLU A 332 1.82 32.05 -22.01
N ALA A 333 2.01 32.46 -20.75
CA ALA A 333 1.59 31.69 -19.57
C ALA A 333 0.08 31.49 -19.53
N LEU A 334 -0.70 32.53 -19.86
CA LEU A 334 -2.17 32.43 -19.92
C LEU A 334 -2.62 31.51 -21.05
N ALA A 335 -1.99 31.56 -22.22
CA ALA A 335 -2.26 30.63 -23.32
C ALA A 335 -1.93 29.18 -22.94
N LEU A 336 -0.83 28.96 -22.21
CA LEU A 336 -0.49 27.63 -21.70
C LEU A 336 -1.51 27.16 -20.66
N ALA A 337 -1.97 28.04 -19.78
CA ALA A 337 -3.01 27.71 -18.79
C ALA A 337 -4.36 27.34 -19.43
N GLU A 338 -4.68 27.90 -20.60
CA GLU A 338 -5.83 27.46 -21.41
C GLU A 338 -5.66 26.03 -21.93
N LEU A 339 -4.45 25.70 -22.42
CA LEU A 339 -4.12 24.34 -22.83
C LEU A 339 -4.20 23.36 -21.65
N MET A 340 -3.71 23.77 -20.47
CA MET A 340 -3.82 23.00 -19.22
C MET A 340 -5.28 22.73 -18.83
N LEU A 341 -6.17 23.72 -18.96
CA LEU A 341 -7.61 23.51 -18.74
C LEU A 341 -8.19 22.51 -19.76
N ALA A 342 -7.78 22.57 -21.02
CA ALA A 342 -8.23 21.61 -22.05
C ALA A 342 -7.72 20.18 -21.77
N MET A 343 -6.52 20.04 -21.20
CA MET A 343 -5.98 18.76 -20.73
C MET A 343 -6.71 18.24 -19.49
N THR A 344 -7.12 19.14 -18.58
CA THR A 344 -7.94 18.77 -17.42
C THR A 344 -9.36 18.32 -17.84
N ALA A 345 -9.84 18.82 -18.99
CA ALA A 345 -11.11 18.45 -19.57
C ALA A 345 -11.07 17.17 -20.43
N GLN A 346 -9.97 16.41 -20.43
CA GLN A 346 -9.88 15.17 -21.21
C GLN A 346 -10.91 14.13 -20.77
N PRO A 347 -11.61 13.45 -21.70
CA PRO A 347 -12.53 12.37 -21.34
C PRO A 347 -11.83 11.22 -20.61
N ASN A 348 -10.59 10.90 -21.00
CA ASN A 348 -9.79 9.93 -20.29
C ASN A 348 -9.25 10.55 -18.99
N ARG A 349 -9.84 10.12 -17.87
CA ARG A 349 -9.59 10.69 -16.54
C ARG A 349 -8.19 10.39 -16.00
N GLN A 350 -7.52 9.32 -16.48
CA GLN A 350 -6.12 9.06 -16.13
C GLN A 350 -5.19 10.14 -16.72
N ILE A 351 -5.53 10.65 -17.91
CA ILE A 351 -4.80 11.76 -18.53
C ILE A 351 -5.16 13.08 -17.82
N ALA A 352 -6.44 13.33 -17.57
CA ALA A 352 -6.90 14.52 -16.85
C ALA A 352 -6.27 14.65 -15.46
N SER A 353 -6.08 13.54 -14.74
CA SER A 353 -5.50 13.54 -13.39
C SER A 353 -4.07 14.08 -13.33
N LEU A 354 -3.30 14.00 -14.42
CA LEU A 354 -1.93 14.52 -14.47
C LEU A 354 -1.85 16.04 -14.29
N MET A 355 -2.96 16.76 -14.50
CA MET A 355 -3.00 18.22 -14.35
C MET A 355 -3.39 18.67 -12.94
N LEU A 356 -3.92 17.77 -12.10
CA LEU A 356 -4.48 18.13 -10.79
C LEU A 356 -3.42 18.69 -9.84
N ASP A 357 -2.22 18.13 -9.85
CA ASP A 357 -1.11 18.58 -9.01
C ASP A 357 -0.69 20.02 -9.36
N VAL A 358 -0.67 20.37 -10.65
CA VAL A 358 -0.36 21.75 -11.06
C VAL A 358 -1.42 22.73 -10.56
N TRP A 359 -2.70 22.36 -10.61
CA TRP A 359 -3.76 23.20 -10.05
C TRP A 359 -3.64 23.39 -8.54
N LEU A 360 -3.24 22.35 -7.81
CA LEU A 360 -2.96 22.45 -6.37
C LEU A 360 -1.79 23.38 -6.09
N MET A 361 -0.68 23.24 -6.83
CA MET A 361 0.48 24.13 -6.69
C MET A 361 0.12 25.60 -6.92
N ILE A 362 -0.70 25.91 -7.94
CA ILE A 362 -1.21 27.27 -8.16
C ILE A 362 -2.06 27.75 -6.97
N GLN A 363 -2.78 26.85 -6.31
CA GLN A 363 -3.63 27.16 -5.15
C GLN A 363 -2.86 27.34 -3.85
N ASP A 364 -1.67 26.75 -3.72
CA ASP A 364 -0.81 26.92 -2.55
C ASP A 364 -0.16 28.31 -2.49
N GLU A 365 0.08 28.93 -3.66
CA GLU A 365 0.63 30.28 -3.73
C GLU A 365 -0.35 31.34 -3.22
N PRO A 366 0.06 32.39 -2.48
CA PRO A 366 -0.87 33.37 -1.94
C PRO A 366 -1.71 34.06 -3.02
N VAL A 367 -3.03 34.18 -2.82
CA VAL A 367 -3.96 34.78 -3.81
C VAL A 367 -3.53 36.19 -4.27
N ALA A 368 -2.89 36.96 -3.38
CA ALA A 368 -2.39 38.30 -3.69
C ALA A 368 -1.24 38.30 -4.72
N ASP A 369 -0.45 37.23 -4.75
CA ASP A 369 0.75 37.10 -5.58
C ASP A 369 0.42 36.52 -6.98
N ARG A 370 -0.79 35.99 -7.15
CA ARG A 370 -1.27 35.45 -8.44
C ARG A 370 -1.68 36.54 -9.42
N HIS A 371 -1.54 36.27 -10.72
CA HIS A 371 -2.18 37.08 -11.77
C HIS A 371 -3.71 37.10 -11.62
N GLU A 372 -4.36 38.18 -12.05
CA GLU A 372 -5.79 38.45 -11.82
C GLU A 372 -6.72 37.31 -12.26
N VAL A 373 -6.39 36.62 -13.34
CA VAL A 373 -7.22 35.51 -13.86
C VAL A 373 -7.15 34.27 -12.94
N PHE A 374 -6.00 34.00 -12.31
CA PHE A 374 -5.82 32.93 -11.32
C PHE A 374 -6.33 33.30 -9.92
N ARG A 375 -6.81 34.53 -9.72
CA ARG A 375 -7.52 34.90 -8.48
C ARG A 375 -8.99 34.50 -8.50
N ASP A 376 -9.56 34.25 -9.69
CA ASP A 376 -11.00 33.99 -9.84
C ASP A 376 -11.35 33.21 -11.12
N ALA A 377 -11.24 33.83 -12.30
CA ALA A 377 -11.85 33.35 -13.53
C ALA A 377 -11.40 31.93 -13.97
N PHE A 378 -10.12 31.61 -13.83
CA PHE A 378 -9.61 30.26 -14.13
C PHE A 378 -10.21 29.21 -13.19
N PHE A 379 -10.33 29.51 -11.90
CA PHE A 379 -10.85 28.57 -10.92
C PHE A 379 -12.36 28.36 -11.03
N ARG A 380 -13.14 29.36 -11.50
CA ARG A 380 -14.55 29.14 -11.87
C ARG A 380 -14.69 28.18 -13.06
N ARG A 381 -13.81 28.31 -14.06
CA ARG A 381 -13.80 27.40 -15.22
C ARG A 381 -13.30 26.02 -14.85
N LEU A 382 -12.28 25.92 -14.00
CA LEU A 382 -11.81 24.67 -13.45
C LEU A 382 -12.93 23.96 -12.68
N LEU A 383 -13.69 24.68 -11.84
CA LEU A 383 -14.86 24.11 -11.15
C LEU A 383 -15.87 23.51 -12.13
N HIS A 384 -16.14 24.18 -13.24
CA HIS A 384 -17.00 23.65 -14.28
C HIS A 384 -16.42 22.39 -14.93
N VAL A 385 -15.12 22.39 -15.26
CA VAL A 385 -14.44 21.21 -15.82
C VAL A 385 -14.49 20.04 -14.84
N LEU A 386 -14.16 20.25 -13.57
CA LEU A 386 -14.20 19.22 -12.53
C LEU A 386 -15.61 18.68 -12.31
N LEU A 387 -16.65 19.52 -12.38
CA LEU A 387 -18.04 19.06 -12.36
C LEU A 387 -18.32 18.07 -13.50
N LEU A 388 -17.92 18.40 -14.73
CA LEU A 388 -18.13 17.52 -15.88
C LEU A 388 -17.29 16.24 -15.78
N GLN A 389 -16.05 16.33 -15.31
CA GLN A 389 -15.16 15.18 -15.12
C GLN A 389 -15.65 14.24 -14.02
N CYS A 390 -16.25 14.79 -12.97
CA CYS A 390 -16.88 14.01 -11.92
C CYS A 390 -18.29 13.51 -12.29
N ALA A 391 -18.83 13.79 -13.48
CA ALA A 391 -20.09 13.21 -13.91
C ALA A 391 -19.88 11.76 -14.36
N PRO A 392 -20.70 10.80 -13.89
CA PRO A 392 -20.62 9.42 -14.34
C PRO A 392 -21.02 9.30 -15.81
N THR A 393 -20.33 8.44 -16.53
CA THR A 393 -20.57 8.06 -17.93
C THR A 393 -20.91 6.57 -18.02
N ALA A 394 -21.37 6.12 -19.19
CA ALA A 394 -21.70 4.70 -19.40
C ALA A 394 -20.49 3.76 -19.27
N GLU A 395 -19.27 4.25 -19.60
CA GLU A 395 -18.03 3.46 -19.51
C GLU A 395 -17.59 3.28 -18.05
N ASP A 396 -18.02 4.16 -17.13
CA ASP A 396 -17.69 4.08 -15.71
C ASP A 396 -18.45 2.97 -14.98
N GLU A 397 -19.55 2.47 -15.56
CA GLU A 397 -20.27 1.32 -15.00
C GLU A 397 -19.44 0.04 -15.10
N ASP A 398 -18.51 -0.03 -16.07
CA ASP A 398 -17.61 -1.17 -16.28
C ASP A 398 -16.32 -1.08 -15.43
N ASP A 399 -15.93 0.12 -14.96
CA ASP A 399 -14.72 0.38 -14.15
C ASP A 399 -14.97 1.42 -13.03
N ASP A 400 -15.89 1.11 -12.12
CA ASP A 400 -16.27 2.01 -11.00
C ASP A 400 -15.07 2.32 -10.10
N ASP A 401 -14.15 1.37 -9.89
CA ASP A 401 -12.98 1.57 -9.03
C ASP A 401 -12.06 2.68 -9.57
N ALA A 402 -11.77 2.71 -10.88
CA ALA A 402 -10.97 3.77 -11.48
C ALA A 402 -11.68 5.13 -11.40
N PHE A 403 -12.99 5.16 -11.62
CA PHE A 403 -13.78 6.40 -11.51
C PHE A 403 -13.82 6.93 -10.07
N GLN A 404 -14.03 6.08 -9.07
CA GLN A 404 -13.97 6.48 -7.66
C GLN A 404 -12.57 6.92 -7.24
N ALA A 405 -11.51 6.29 -7.77
CA ALA A 405 -10.13 6.70 -7.54
C ALA A 405 -9.88 8.12 -8.07
N PHE A 406 -10.33 8.43 -9.29
CA PHE A 406 -10.27 9.79 -9.84
C PHE A 406 -11.07 10.79 -9.01
N ARG A 407 -12.31 10.46 -8.63
CA ARG A 407 -13.11 11.33 -7.75
C ARG A 407 -12.39 11.65 -6.44
N SER A 408 -11.67 10.67 -5.89
CA SER A 408 -10.90 10.83 -4.66
C SER A 408 -9.73 11.80 -4.83
N THR A 409 -9.04 11.79 -5.97
CA THR A 409 -7.92 12.74 -6.23
C THR A 409 -8.41 14.17 -6.49
N VAL A 410 -9.62 14.34 -7.03
CA VAL A 410 -10.22 15.67 -7.28
C VAL A 410 -10.61 16.40 -5.98
N VAL A 411 -10.81 15.68 -4.87
CA VAL A 411 -11.31 16.25 -3.59
C VAL A 411 -10.46 17.44 -3.13
N ASP A 412 -9.13 17.32 -3.16
CA ASP A 412 -8.23 18.35 -2.64
C ASP A 412 -8.28 19.62 -3.49
N VAL A 413 -8.35 19.48 -4.83
CA VAL A 413 -8.50 20.61 -5.75
C VAL A 413 -9.82 21.33 -5.48
N VAL A 414 -10.90 20.57 -5.26
CA VAL A 414 -12.24 21.12 -5.00
C VAL A 414 -12.31 21.88 -3.68
N LEU A 415 -11.70 21.34 -2.62
CA LEU A 415 -11.61 22.02 -1.32
C LEU A 415 -10.89 23.36 -1.45
N SER A 416 -9.77 23.38 -2.17
CA SER A 416 -9.00 24.60 -2.43
C SER A 416 -9.75 25.60 -3.34
N VAL A 417 -10.48 25.11 -4.36
CA VAL A 417 -11.39 25.95 -5.17
C VAL A 417 -12.48 26.57 -4.28
N HIS A 418 -13.08 25.78 -3.38
CA HIS A 418 -14.08 26.29 -2.44
C HIS A 418 -13.50 27.33 -1.48
N ALA A 419 -12.29 27.13 -0.97
CA ALA A 419 -11.63 28.09 -0.09
C ALA A 419 -11.46 29.46 -0.76
N LEU A 420 -11.23 29.48 -2.08
CA LEU A 420 -11.13 30.69 -2.90
C LEU A 420 -12.52 31.31 -3.19
N LEU A 421 -13.44 30.53 -3.77
CA LEU A 421 -14.73 31.02 -4.29
C LEU A 421 -15.83 31.17 -3.23
N LYS A 422 -15.71 30.46 -2.10
CA LYS A 422 -16.61 30.52 -0.93
C LYS A 422 -18.09 30.38 -1.33
N ASP A 423 -18.92 31.40 -1.07
CA ASP A 423 -20.36 31.39 -1.32
C ASP A 423 -20.70 31.24 -2.81
N GLU A 424 -19.82 31.68 -3.71
CA GLU A 424 -20.04 31.55 -5.15
C GLU A 424 -19.93 30.09 -5.63
N PHE A 425 -19.11 29.27 -4.95
CA PHE A 425 -19.08 27.82 -5.18
C PHE A 425 -20.47 27.22 -4.90
N LEU A 426 -21.07 27.57 -3.76
CA LEU A 426 -22.38 27.07 -3.36
C LEU A 426 -23.47 27.54 -4.33
N GLN A 427 -23.42 28.80 -4.75
CA GLN A 427 -24.36 29.36 -5.73
C GLN A 427 -24.25 28.65 -7.07
N TYR A 428 -23.03 28.35 -7.52
CA TYR A 428 -22.79 27.62 -8.76
C TYR A 428 -23.37 26.20 -8.69
N ILE A 429 -23.07 25.45 -7.62
CA ILE A 429 -23.59 24.10 -7.44
C ILE A 429 -25.13 24.11 -7.32
N ALA A 430 -25.71 25.05 -6.57
CA ALA A 430 -27.15 25.22 -6.48
C ALA A 430 -27.76 25.52 -7.85
N HIS A 431 -27.14 26.39 -8.66
CA HIS A 431 -27.58 26.70 -10.01
C HIS A 431 -27.58 25.47 -10.93
N VAL A 432 -26.55 24.61 -10.84
CA VAL A 432 -26.49 23.34 -11.58
C VAL A 432 -27.66 22.44 -11.17
N VAL A 433 -27.90 22.25 -9.86
CA VAL A 433 -29.02 21.44 -9.35
C VAL A 433 -30.37 21.98 -9.82
N GLN A 434 -30.55 23.31 -9.83
CA GLN A 434 -31.80 23.97 -10.24
C GLN A 434 -32.07 23.86 -11.74
N THR A 435 -31.04 23.92 -12.58
CA THR A 435 -31.18 24.01 -14.04
C THR A 435 -30.99 22.69 -14.77
N GLN A 436 -30.25 21.74 -14.19
CA GLN A 436 -29.88 20.47 -14.81
C GLN A 436 -30.66 19.28 -14.24
N THR A 437 -31.89 19.49 -13.77
CA THR A 437 -32.70 18.44 -13.09
C THR A 437 -32.97 17.19 -13.95
N ALA A 438 -32.81 17.30 -15.27
CA ALA A 438 -32.92 16.20 -16.23
C ALA A 438 -31.60 15.46 -16.50
N ASN A 439 -30.44 16.05 -16.19
CA ASN A 439 -29.13 15.44 -16.43
C ASN A 439 -28.64 14.77 -15.14
N ILE A 440 -28.89 13.47 -15.04
CA ILE A 440 -28.57 12.65 -13.86
C ILE A 440 -27.07 12.72 -13.51
N GLY A 441 -26.17 12.67 -14.51
CA GLY A 441 -24.73 12.71 -14.28
C GLY A 441 -24.26 14.04 -13.69
N HIS A 442 -24.80 15.16 -14.17
CA HIS A 442 -24.48 16.48 -13.61
C HIS A 442 -25.03 16.66 -12.20
N LEU A 443 -26.23 16.13 -11.90
CA LEU A 443 -26.78 16.15 -10.54
C LEU A 443 -25.92 15.33 -9.59
N ASP A 444 -25.54 14.13 -9.98
CA ASP A 444 -24.67 13.25 -9.19
C ASP A 444 -23.32 13.94 -8.89
N ALA A 445 -22.67 14.50 -9.91
CA ALA A 445 -21.42 15.26 -9.75
C ALA A 445 -21.59 16.48 -8.84
N ALA A 446 -22.66 17.26 -9.01
CA ALA A 446 -22.93 18.44 -8.21
C ALA A 446 -23.07 18.08 -6.72
N LEU A 447 -23.80 17.01 -6.40
CA LEU A 447 -23.96 16.51 -5.04
C LEU A 447 -22.67 15.93 -4.48
N PHE A 448 -21.89 15.23 -5.31
CA PHE A 448 -20.55 14.76 -4.94
C PHE A 448 -19.64 15.93 -4.56
N LEU A 449 -19.48 16.93 -5.43
CA LEU A 449 -18.68 18.13 -5.16
C LEU A 449 -19.16 18.91 -3.94
N LEU A 450 -20.48 18.97 -3.70
CA LEU A 450 -21.00 19.59 -2.48
C LEU A 450 -20.65 18.77 -1.23
N SER A 451 -20.66 17.44 -1.33
CA SER A 451 -20.39 16.55 -0.21
C SER A 451 -18.95 16.67 0.32
N THR A 452 -17.99 16.99 -0.55
CA THR A 452 -16.57 17.13 -0.18
C THR A 452 -16.32 18.33 0.75
N ILE A 453 -17.04 19.44 0.56
CA ILE A 453 -16.80 20.70 1.28
C ILE A 453 -17.58 20.83 2.61
N THR A 454 -18.44 19.86 2.93
CA THR A 454 -19.39 19.93 4.06
C THR A 454 -18.75 20.13 5.44
N VAL A 455 -17.49 19.70 5.64
CA VAL A 455 -16.76 19.90 6.89
C VAL A 455 -16.46 21.38 7.13
N ASP A 456 -16.14 22.12 6.06
CA ASP A 456 -15.79 23.55 6.12
C ASP A 456 -17.01 24.48 6.19
N LEU A 457 -18.19 23.97 5.80
CA LEU A 457 -19.45 24.72 5.89
C LEU A 457 -19.97 24.85 7.33
N LYS A 458 -19.70 23.86 8.19
CA LYS A 458 -20.22 23.78 9.58
C LYS A 458 -19.95 25.03 10.44
N PRO A 459 -18.77 25.70 10.40
CA PRO A 459 -18.51 26.90 11.20
C PRO A 459 -19.00 28.24 10.62
N ARG A 460 -19.56 28.32 9.40
CA ARG A 460 -19.76 29.61 8.66
C ARG A 460 -21.23 29.92 8.28
N LEU A 461 -22.19 29.51 9.09
CA LEU A 461 -23.60 29.28 8.69
C LEU A 461 -24.60 30.46 8.48
N PRO A 462 -24.31 31.78 8.45
CA PRO A 462 -25.39 32.73 8.17
C PRO A 462 -25.90 32.73 6.71
N THR A 463 -25.01 32.70 5.71
CA THR A 463 -25.37 32.72 4.27
C THR A 463 -25.55 31.32 3.63
N PRO A 464 -24.78 30.28 3.98
CA PRO A 464 -24.96 28.93 3.40
C PRO A 464 -26.30 28.28 3.77
N ASP A 465 -26.86 28.63 4.93
CA ASP A 465 -28.02 27.96 5.52
C ASP A 465 -29.28 28.04 4.64
N ALA A 466 -29.54 29.20 4.03
CA ALA A 466 -30.69 29.38 3.13
C ALA A 466 -30.56 28.56 1.84
N ILE A 467 -29.35 28.52 1.26
CA ILE A 467 -29.08 27.76 0.02
C ILE A 467 -29.23 26.27 0.28
N LEU A 468 -28.61 25.75 1.36
CA LEU A 468 -28.71 24.34 1.74
C LEU A 468 -30.15 23.94 2.08
N THR A 469 -30.88 24.80 2.80
CA THR A 469 -32.30 24.56 3.12
C THR A 469 -33.16 24.43 1.87
N SER A 470 -32.99 25.33 0.89
CA SER A 470 -33.72 25.27 -0.39
C SER A 470 -33.30 24.03 -1.21
N LEU A 471 -32.00 23.73 -1.27
CA LEU A 471 -31.50 22.56 -2.00
C LEU A 471 -32.06 21.25 -1.43
N CYS A 472 -32.10 21.10 -0.10
CA CYS A 472 -32.72 19.94 0.53
C CYS A 472 -34.23 19.90 0.32
N SER A 473 -34.94 21.00 0.63
CA SER A 473 -36.41 21.01 0.67
C SER A 473 -37.04 20.96 -0.72
N ASP A 474 -36.56 21.79 -1.64
CA ASP A 474 -37.19 21.98 -2.94
C ASP A 474 -36.74 20.91 -3.96
N TYR A 475 -35.51 20.38 -3.81
CA TYR A 475 -34.92 19.46 -4.78
C TYR A 475 -34.73 18.06 -4.23
N ILE A 476 -33.88 17.84 -3.22
CA ILE A 476 -33.59 16.48 -2.72
C ILE A 476 -34.88 15.77 -2.28
N PHE A 477 -35.74 16.47 -1.55
CA PHE A 477 -37.00 15.90 -1.07
C PHE A 477 -38.19 16.16 -2.00
N GLY A 478 -38.11 17.17 -2.86
CA GLY A 478 -39.24 17.66 -3.66
C GLY A 478 -39.26 17.18 -5.12
N HIS A 479 -38.11 16.84 -5.71
CA HIS A 479 -37.99 16.59 -7.14
C HIS A 479 -37.85 15.10 -7.47
N ALA A 480 -38.59 14.63 -8.51
CA ALA A 480 -38.70 13.22 -8.86
C ALA A 480 -37.34 12.53 -9.11
N SER A 481 -36.41 13.20 -9.81
CA SER A 481 -35.07 12.67 -10.12
C SER A 481 -34.30 12.19 -8.88
N PHE A 482 -34.50 12.83 -7.72
CA PHE A 482 -33.85 12.48 -6.46
C PHE A 482 -34.51 11.28 -5.76
N SER A 483 -35.68 10.84 -6.22
CA SER A 483 -36.39 9.66 -5.70
C SER A 483 -36.39 8.47 -6.66
N SER A 484 -35.99 8.67 -7.92
CA SER A 484 -36.08 7.65 -8.97
C SER A 484 -34.73 7.22 -9.56
N ALA A 485 -33.70 8.08 -9.55
CA ALA A 485 -32.41 7.77 -10.16
C ALA A 485 -31.42 7.22 -9.11
N PRO A 486 -30.93 5.96 -9.24
CA PRO A 486 -30.08 5.33 -8.21
C PRO A 486 -28.80 6.10 -7.86
N SER A 487 -28.06 6.61 -8.85
CA SER A 487 -26.84 7.39 -8.63
C SER A 487 -27.11 8.68 -7.86
N VAL A 488 -28.16 9.43 -8.23
CA VAL A 488 -28.57 10.65 -7.52
C VAL A 488 -29.05 10.32 -6.11
N ILE A 489 -29.76 9.20 -5.90
CA ILE A 489 -30.15 8.75 -4.56
C ILE A 489 -28.92 8.46 -3.71
N GLN A 490 -27.92 7.79 -4.27
CA GLN A 490 -26.65 7.49 -3.61
C GLN A 490 -25.90 8.77 -3.24
N ALA A 491 -25.69 9.70 -4.18
CA ALA A 491 -25.00 10.95 -3.92
C ALA A 491 -25.76 11.84 -2.92
N SER A 492 -27.10 11.86 -2.99
CA SER A 492 -27.94 12.55 -2.01
C SER A 492 -27.80 11.92 -0.62
N SER A 493 -27.75 10.59 -0.53
CA SER A 493 -27.58 9.88 0.73
C SER A 493 -26.23 10.23 1.36
N VAL A 494 -25.14 10.25 0.57
CA VAL A 494 -23.81 10.69 1.01
C VAL A 494 -23.86 12.13 1.53
N LEU A 495 -24.41 13.05 0.74
CA LEU A 495 -24.50 14.46 1.12
C LEU A 495 -25.26 14.66 2.44
N LEU A 496 -26.42 14.03 2.61
CA LEU A 496 -27.21 14.13 3.85
C LEU A 496 -26.45 13.57 5.06
N GLY A 497 -25.72 12.48 4.88
CA GLY A 497 -24.83 11.92 5.91
C GLY A 497 -23.72 12.90 6.29
N GLN A 498 -23.10 13.56 5.31
CA GLN A 498 -22.03 14.54 5.55
C GLN A 498 -22.52 15.85 6.19
N LEU A 499 -23.76 16.24 5.90
CA LEU A 499 -24.47 17.37 6.51
C LEU A 499 -24.96 17.08 7.95
N HIS A 500 -24.61 15.94 8.54
CA HIS A 500 -25.08 15.52 9.88
C HIS A 500 -24.97 16.61 10.96
N GLY A 501 -23.85 17.34 11.01
CA GLY A 501 -23.65 18.40 12.01
C GLY A 501 -24.57 19.62 11.82
N TRP A 502 -24.91 19.96 10.57
CA TRP A 502 -25.84 21.04 10.26
C TRP A 502 -27.29 20.61 10.46
N LEU A 503 -27.64 19.38 10.08
CA LEU A 503 -28.97 18.80 10.31
C LEU A 503 -29.27 18.58 11.81
N ALA A 504 -28.25 18.39 12.63
CA ALA A 504 -28.39 18.25 14.09
C ALA A 504 -28.76 19.57 14.81
N LEU A 505 -28.73 20.71 14.13
CA LEU A 505 -29.06 22.00 14.74
C LEU A 505 -30.56 22.06 15.10
N PRO A 506 -30.94 22.65 16.27
CA PRO A 506 -32.33 22.62 16.74
C PRO A 506 -33.38 23.19 15.78
N HIS A 507 -33.02 24.24 15.02
CA HIS A 507 -33.91 24.86 14.03
C HIS A 507 -34.13 23.99 12.79
N ASN A 508 -33.27 22.99 12.55
CA ASN A 508 -33.35 22.06 11.42
C ASN A 508 -34.07 20.75 11.77
N SER A 509 -34.73 20.65 12.93
CA SER A 509 -35.43 19.43 13.37
C SER A 509 -36.43 18.86 12.34
N ALA A 510 -37.17 19.72 11.63
CA ALA A 510 -38.08 19.28 10.57
C ALA A 510 -37.34 18.73 9.33
N LEU A 511 -36.21 19.34 8.96
CA LEU A 511 -35.35 18.85 7.88
C LEU A 511 -34.70 17.54 8.26
N LEU A 512 -34.17 17.42 9.48
CA LEU A 512 -33.63 16.17 10.02
C LEU A 512 -34.65 15.03 9.93
N ALA A 513 -35.90 15.27 10.36
CA ALA A 513 -36.96 14.28 10.27
C ALA A 513 -37.22 13.84 8.82
N THR A 514 -37.16 14.78 7.86
CA THR A 514 -37.35 14.50 6.43
C THR A 514 -36.16 13.75 5.85
N SER A 515 -34.93 14.11 6.23
CA SER A 515 -33.69 13.40 5.88
C SER A 515 -33.72 11.95 6.33
N VAL A 516 -34.17 11.67 7.56
CA VAL A 516 -34.28 10.28 8.07
C VAL A 516 -35.30 9.49 7.26
N ARG A 517 -36.45 10.08 6.90
CA ARG A 517 -37.45 9.40 6.04
C ARG A 517 -36.91 9.12 4.64
N TYR A 518 -36.24 10.10 4.05
CA TYR A 518 -35.60 9.95 2.75
C TYR A 518 -34.56 8.83 2.78
N LEU A 519 -33.63 8.86 3.76
CA LEU A 519 -32.60 7.84 3.89
C LEU A 519 -33.19 6.45 4.16
N ALA A 520 -34.25 6.34 4.96
CA ALA A 520 -34.97 5.08 5.15
C ALA A 520 -35.53 4.56 3.82
N SER A 521 -36.11 5.42 2.97
CA SER A 521 -36.54 5.00 1.62
C SER A 521 -35.37 4.67 0.70
N ALA A 522 -34.20 5.29 0.91
CA ALA A 522 -32.99 5.07 0.13
C ALA A 522 -32.24 3.77 0.51
N VAL A 523 -32.57 3.12 1.63
CA VAL A 523 -31.96 1.83 2.03
C VAL A 523 -32.14 0.75 0.96
N GLY A 524 -33.26 0.72 0.24
CA GLY A 524 -33.44 -0.22 -0.88
C GLY A 524 -32.51 0.07 -2.07
N PRO A 525 -32.60 1.26 -2.70
CA PRO A 525 -31.82 1.59 -3.89
C PRO A 525 -30.33 1.91 -3.63
N SER A 526 -29.93 2.27 -2.40
CA SER A 526 -28.55 2.60 -2.05
C SER A 526 -28.22 2.15 -0.60
N PRO A 527 -28.20 0.83 -0.34
CA PRO A 527 -28.16 0.27 1.02
C PRO A 527 -26.91 0.70 1.80
N LYS A 528 -25.73 0.54 1.21
CA LYS A 528 -24.45 0.88 1.86
C LYS A 528 -24.39 2.35 2.30
N GLN A 529 -24.82 3.26 1.43
CA GLN A 529 -24.65 4.70 1.63
C GLN A 529 -25.76 5.25 2.53
N ALA A 530 -27.00 4.80 2.35
CA ALA A 530 -28.11 5.18 3.20
C ALA A 530 -27.90 4.72 4.65
N CYS A 531 -27.47 3.48 4.88
CA CYS A 531 -27.20 2.94 6.21
C CYS A 531 -26.05 3.68 6.91
N LYS A 532 -24.96 3.98 6.18
CA LYS A 532 -23.85 4.80 6.70
C LYS A 532 -24.31 6.20 7.08
N SER A 533 -25.11 6.85 6.25
CA SER A 533 -25.62 8.20 6.52
C SER A 533 -26.61 8.22 7.67
N LEU A 534 -27.46 7.20 7.83
CA LEU A 534 -28.33 7.05 8.99
C LEU A 534 -27.51 6.94 10.29
N LEU A 535 -26.42 6.17 10.29
CA LEU A 535 -25.50 6.11 11.43
C LEU A 535 -24.88 7.48 11.76
N GLN A 536 -24.43 8.22 10.74
CA GLN A 536 -23.87 9.56 10.93
C GLN A 536 -24.89 10.54 11.55
N LEU A 537 -26.14 10.53 11.06
CA LEU A 537 -27.22 11.31 11.64
C LEU A 537 -27.54 10.88 13.07
N SER A 538 -27.64 9.58 13.32
CA SER A 538 -27.86 9.03 14.66
C SER A 538 -26.79 9.47 15.66
N CYS A 539 -25.51 9.49 15.25
CA CYS A 539 -24.41 9.93 16.11
C CYS A 539 -24.42 11.44 16.38
N ALA A 540 -24.82 12.26 15.40
CA ALA A 540 -24.73 13.72 15.50
C ALA A 540 -25.97 14.36 16.11
N ALA A 541 -27.15 13.76 15.88
CA ALA A 541 -28.44 14.31 16.25
C ALA A 541 -29.16 13.45 17.31
N THR A 542 -28.42 12.67 18.11
CA THR A 542 -28.94 11.78 19.15
C THR A 542 -30.03 12.44 19.97
N ASP A 543 -29.75 13.62 20.55
CA ASP A 543 -30.64 14.33 21.46
C ASP A 543 -32.00 14.63 20.81
N THR A 544 -31.99 15.14 19.57
CA THR A 544 -33.22 15.45 18.84
C THR A 544 -33.98 14.17 18.47
N LEU A 545 -33.27 13.14 18.01
CA LEU A 545 -33.86 11.87 17.58
C LEU A 545 -34.47 11.07 18.74
N THR A 546 -34.02 11.26 20.00
CA THR A 546 -34.64 10.62 21.16
C THR A 546 -36.13 10.96 21.32
N THR A 547 -36.54 12.12 20.80
CA THR A 547 -37.94 12.60 20.82
C THR A 547 -38.77 12.12 19.63
N MET A 548 -38.15 11.47 18.64
CA MET A 548 -38.73 11.06 17.36
C MET A 548 -38.80 9.53 17.21
N ALA A 549 -39.45 8.86 18.17
CA ALA A 549 -39.52 7.39 18.23
C ALA A 549 -40.15 6.74 16.98
N ASP A 550 -41.05 7.45 16.29
CA ASP A 550 -41.71 7.02 15.05
C ASP A 550 -40.71 6.87 13.89
N LEU A 551 -39.73 7.77 13.80
CA LEU A 551 -38.69 7.72 12.78
C LEU A 551 -37.73 6.55 13.01
N ILE A 552 -37.35 6.30 14.25
CA ILE A 552 -36.50 5.16 14.59
C ILE A 552 -37.24 3.85 14.33
N SER A 553 -38.54 3.80 14.64
CA SER A 553 -39.41 2.67 14.29
C SER A 553 -39.50 2.44 12.78
N LEU A 554 -39.52 3.51 11.98
CA LEU A 554 -39.45 3.43 10.51
C LEU A 554 -38.12 2.81 10.06
N VAL A 555 -36.99 3.22 10.62
CA VAL A 555 -35.66 2.66 10.27
C VAL A 555 -35.58 1.18 10.63
N ILE A 556 -36.06 0.79 11.82
CA ILE A 556 -36.14 -0.61 12.24
C ILE A 556 -36.99 -1.44 11.26
N ARG A 557 -38.17 -0.94 10.90
CA ARG A 557 -39.04 -1.63 9.94
C ARG A 557 -38.36 -1.79 8.58
N THR A 558 -37.71 -0.73 8.10
CA THR A 558 -36.97 -0.74 6.84
C THR A 558 -35.86 -1.80 6.86
N MET A 559 -35.11 -1.91 7.96
CA MET A 559 -34.08 -2.94 8.16
C MET A 559 -34.64 -4.36 8.06
N HIS A 560 -35.90 -4.59 8.48
CA HIS A 560 -36.56 -5.90 8.37
C HIS A 560 -37.19 -6.17 7.00
N GLU A 561 -37.62 -5.13 6.29
CA GLU A 561 -38.28 -5.25 4.98
C GLU A 561 -37.30 -5.34 3.81
N GLN A 562 -36.10 -4.77 3.95
CA GLN A 562 -35.10 -4.74 2.88
C GLN A 562 -34.09 -5.90 3.00
N PRO A 563 -33.65 -6.49 1.88
CA PRO A 563 -32.60 -7.51 1.88
C PRO A 563 -31.24 -6.83 2.10
N LEU A 564 -30.74 -6.86 3.33
CA LEU A 564 -29.48 -6.23 3.71
C LEU A 564 -28.39 -7.27 3.98
N GLU A 565 -27.18 -7.00 3.47
CA GLU A 565 -25.99 -7.75 3.85
C GLU A 565 -25.54 -7.40 5.27
N LEU A 566 -24.62 -8.19 5.81
CA LEU A 566 -24.15 -8.04 7.18
C LEU A 566 -23.63 -6.61 7.48
N PRO A 567 -22.75 -5.99 6.67
CA PRO A 567 -22.22 -4.66 6.98
C PRO A 567 -23.32 -3.60 7.19
N GLU A 568 -24.32 -3.57 6.31
CA GLU A 568 -25.43 -2.63 6.38
C GLU A 568 -26.34 -2.89 7.58
N ARG A 569 -26.61 -4.16 7.89
CA ARG A 569 -27.35 -4.55 9.10
C ARG A 569 -26.62 -4.05 10.36
N LEU A 570 -25.31 -4.21 10.44
CA LEU A 570 -24.51 -3.75 11.58
C LEU A 570 -24.57 -2.22 11.74
N LEU A 571 -24.47 -1.47 10.63
CA LEU A 571 -24.58 -0.01 10.65
C LEU A 571 -25.94 0.47 11.18
N LEU A 572 -27.04 -0.15 10.73
CA LEU A 572 -28.37 0.21 11.20
C LEU A 572 -28.60 -0.17 12.65
N ILE A 573 -28.16 -1.36 13.08
CA ILE A 573 -28.24 -1.78 14.49
C ILE A 573 -27.50 -0.76 15.37
N GLU A 574 -26.26 -0.39 15.01
CA GLU A 574 -25.51 0.62 15.74
C GLU A 574 -26.23 1.98 15.76
N ALA A 575 -26.75 2.42 14.61
CA ALA A 575 -27.47 3.69 14.47
C ALA A 575 -28.71 3.75 15.37
N ILE A 576 -29.47 2.66 15.44
CA ILE A 576 -30.68 2.56 16.27
C ILE A 576 -30.31 2.49 17.75
N VAL A 577 -29.35 1.63 18.11
CA VAL A 577 -28.96 1.41 19.50
C VAL A 577 -28.37 2.67 20.13
N ARG A 578 -27.54 3.43 19.41
CA ARG A 578 -26.98 4.70 19.90
C ARG A 578 -28.03 5.75 20.24
N VAL A 579 -29.12 5.83 19.47
CA VAL A 579 -30.23 6.73 19.78
C VAL A 579 -31.08 6.16 20.91
N ALA A 580 -31.38 4.86 20.86
CA ALA A 580 -32.18 4.17 21.86
C ALA A 580 -31.59 4.30 23.27
N THR A 581 -30.27 4.17 23.42
CA THR A 581 -29.58 4.21 24.72
C THR A 581 -29.53 5.60 25.36
N ALA A 582 -29.95 6.63 24.63
CA ALA A 582 -30.19 7.97 25.16
C ALA A 582 -31.69 8.25 25.41
N ALA A 583 -32.59 7.36 24.99
CA ALA A 583 -34.03 7.60 24.94
C ALA A 583 -34.83 6.78 25.97
N PRO A 584 -36.01 7.26 26.41
CA PRO A 584 -36.84 6.53 27.39
C PRO A 584 -37.43 5.22 26.86
N TRP A 585 -37.49 5.05 25.54
CA TRP A 585 -37.97 3.84 24.85
C TRP A 585 -36.83 2.83 24.56
N CYS A 586 -35.65 2.99 25.17
CA CYS A 586 -34.48 2.13 25.00
C CYS A 586 -34.81 0.64 25.04
N MET A 587 -35.48 0.20 26.11
CA MET A 587 -35.78 -1.21 26.34
C MET A 587 -36.70 -1.82 25.29
N GLU A 588 -37.67 -1.05 24.80
CA GLU A 588 -38.58 -1.50 23.75
C GLU A 588 -37.81 -1.71 22.44
N ALA A 589 -36.94 -0.76 22.07
CA ALA A 589 -36.11 -0.87 20.87
C ALA A 589 -35.12 -2.05 20.96
N LEU A 590 -34.40 -2.21 22.08
CA LEU A 590 -33.47 -3.33 22.25
C LEU A 590 -34.17 -4.69 22.17
N THR A 591 -35.34 -4.82 22.79
CA THR A 591 -36.13 -6.06 22.74
C THR A 591 -36.63 -6.34 21.32
N PHE A 592 -37.08 -5.31 20.61
CA PHE A 592 -37.58 -5.44 19.25
C PHE A 592 -36.46 -5.83 18.25
N LEU A 593 -35.24 -5.35 18.46
CA LEU A 593 -34.07 -5.73 17.67
C LEU A 593 -33.60 -7.16 17.99
N ALA A 594 -33.48 -7.51 19.28
CA ALA A 594 -32.96 -8.79 19.70
C ALA A 594 -33.92 -9.96 19.43
N GLY A 595 -35.23 -9.74 19.58
CA GLY A 595 -36.26 -10.79 19.49
C GLY A 595 -36.20 -11.64 18.21
N PRO A 596 -36.28 -11.03 17.00
CA PRO A 596 -36.20 -11.76 15.74
C PRO A 596 -34.88 -12.52 15.55
N ILE A 597 -33.77 -11.93 16.00
CA ILE A 597 -32.43 -12.54 15.91
C ILE A 597 -32.35 -13.79 16.80
N LEU A 598 -32.80 -13.66 18.06
CA LEU A 598 -32.84 -14.76 19.01
C LEU A 598 -33.76 -15.89 18.55
N SER A 599 -34.91 -15.56 17.95
CA SER A 599 -35.83 -16.55 17.39
C SER A 599 -35.17 -17.37 16.27
N ARG A 600 -34.43 -16.72 15.35
CA ARG A 600 -33.71 -17.41 14.27
C ARG A 600 -32.58 -18.28 14.80
N LEU A 601 -31.85 -17.82 15.82
CA LEU A 601 -30.80 -18.63 16.47
C LEU A 601 -31.39 -19.84 17.20
N GLN A 602 -32.53 -19.69 17.89
CA GLN A 602 -33.24 -20.82 18.51
C GLN A 602 -33.69 -21.83 17.46
N GLU A 603 -34.26 -21.38 16.35
CA GLU A 603 -34.62 -22.26 15.23
C GLU A 603 -33.40 -22.98 14.65
N ALA A 604 -32.27 -22.28 14.49
CA ALA A 604 -31.01 -22.87 14.03
C ALA A 604 -30.42 -23.93 14.98
N THR A 605 -30.81 -23.96 16.25
CA THR A 605 -30.41 -25.06 17.17
C THR A 605 -31.26 -26.32 16.97
N GLN A 606 -32.45 -26.17 16.39
CA GLN A 606 -33.40 -27.26 16.17
C GLN A 606 -33.34 -27.80 14.73
N HIS A 607 -33.09 -26.92 13.77
CA HIS A 607 -33.06 -27.20 12.34
C HIS A 607 -31.67 -26.95 11.76
N GLU A 608 -31.39 -27.57 10.61
CA GLU A 608 -30.11 -27.37 9.91
C GLU A 608 -30.12 -26.03 9.18
N VAL A 609 -29.23 -25.13 9.58
CA VAL A 609 -29.03 -23.80 9.00
C VAL A 609 -27.56 -23.62 8.66
N SER A 610 -27.25 -22.83 7.63
CA SER A 610 -25.85 -22.54 7.27
C SER A 610 -25.10 -21.87 8.44
N PRO A 611 -23.89 -22.32 8.79
CA PRO A 611 -23.07 -21.68 9.83
C PRO A 611 -22.79 -20.19 9.57
N ALA A 612 -22.73 -19.77 8.31
CA ALA A 612 -22.54 -18.36 7.94
C ALA A 612 -23.73 -17.48 8.37
N LEU A 613 -24.96 -18.01 8.30
CA LEU A 613 -26.15 -17.31 8.78
C LEU A 613 -26.15 -17.20 10.31
N VAL A 614 -25.75 -18.27 11.01
CA VAL A 614 -25.58 -18.25 12.47
C VAL A 614 -24.55 -17.20 12.88
N ALA A 615 -23.39 -17.16 12.20
CA ALA A 615 -22.36 -16.15 12.43
C ALA A 615 -22.87 -14.72 12.21
N THR A 616 -23.66 -14.49 11.16
CA THR A 616 -24.30 -13.20 10.85
C THR A 616 -25.22 -12.73 11.99
N GLU A 617 -26.07 -13.62 12.50
CA GLU A 617 -26.97 -13.30 13.60
C GLU A 617 -26.22 -13.06 14.92
N LEU A 618 -25.17 -13.83 15.19
CA LEU A 618 -24.28 -13.61 16.35
C LEU A 618 -23.57 -12.25 16.27
N ALA A 619 -23.05 -11.87 15.10
CA ALA A 619 -22.42 -10.56 14.89
C ALA A 619 -23.40 -9.39 15.10
N CYS A 620 -24.66 -9.56 14.71
CA CYS A 620 -25.72 -8.59 14.99
C CYS A 620 -25.97 -8.44 16.50
N LEU A 621 -26.04 -9.54 17.26
CA LEU A 621 -26.17 -9.49 18.72
C LEU A 621 -24.94 -8.86 19.40
N THR A 622 -23.73 -9.16 18.90
CA THR A 622 -22.48 -8.57 19.39
C THR A 622 -22.51 -7.05 19.22
N THR A 623 -22.92 -6.56 18.05
CA THR A 623 -23.01 -5.12 17.76
C THR A 623 -24.09 -4.45 18.62
N LEU A 624 -25.26 -5.08 18.75
CA LEU A 624 -26.33 -4.60 19.61
C LEU A 624 -25.83 -4.43 21.05
N LEU A 625 -25.16 -5.44 21.61
CA LEU A 625 -24.64 -5.39 22.98
C LEU A 625 -23.51 -4.36 23.14
N ARG A 626 -22.59 -4.27 22.19
CA ARG A 626 -21.42 -3.36 22.23
C ARG A 626 -21.83 -1.90 22.43
N PHE A 627 -22.98 -1.52 21.92
CA PHE A 627 -23.49 -0.15 22.01
C PHE A 627 -24.67 0.01 22.98
N ALA A 628 -25.14 -1.06 23.63
CA ALA A 628 -26.31 -1.04 24.52
C ALA A 628 -26.08 -0.33 25.87
N ASP A 629 -24.85 0.12 26.16
CA ASP A 629 -24.54 0.84 27.40
C ASP A 629 -25.28 2.19 27.43
N ALA A 630 -26.36 2.26 28.20
CA ALA A 630 -27.16 3.46 28.39
C ALA A 630 -26.44 4.47 29.31
N PRO A 631 -25.98 5.64 28.81
CA PRO A 631 -25.34 6.65 29.65
C PRO A 631 -26.37 7.42 30.50
N THR A 632 -27.64 7.45 30.10
CA THR A 632 -28.67 8.21 30.80
C THR A 632 -29.53 7.32 31.71
N ALA A 633 -29.93 7.85 32.88
CA ALA A 633 -30.89 7.17 33.75
C ALA A 633 -32.27 7.02 33.06
N ALA A 634 -32.61 7.95 32.17
CA ALA A 634 -33.86 7.90 31.40
C ALA A 634 -33.95 6.67 30.48
N ALA A 635 -32.83 6.20 29.95
CA ALA A 635 -32.76 5.00 29.11
C ALA A 635 -32.59 3.69 29.90
N GLY A 636 -32.67 3.72 31.23
CA GLY A 636 -32.58 2.55 32.10
C GLY A 636 -31.17 2.21 32.59
N GLY A 637 -30.12 2.94 32.19
CA GLY A 637 -28.76 2.74 32.71
C GLY A 637 -28.26 1.29 32.63
N ALA A 638 -27.65 0.78 33.71
CA ALA A 638 -27.15 -0.60 33.78
C ALA A 638 -28.27 -1.65 33.71
N ASP A 639 -29.51 -1.32 34.10
CA ASP A 639 -30.64 -2.24 34.03
C ASP A 639 -30.96 -2.64 32.59
N ALA A 640 -30.75 -1.74 31.64
CA ALA A 640 -30.97 -2.01 30.23
C ALA A 640 -29.98 -3.06 29.68
N THR A 641 -28.68 -2.83 29.92
CA THR A 641 -27.63 -3.79 29.58
C THR A 641 -27.86 -5.13 30.30
N ASN A 642 -28.19 -5.12 31.59
CA ASN A 642 -28.47 -6.33 32.36
C ASN A 642 -29.70 -7.11 31.86
N ALA A 643 -30.76 -6.43 31.42
CA ALA A 643 -31.93 -7.06 30.82
C ALA A 643 -31.58 -7.72 29.48
N LEU A 644 -30.80 -7.05 28.63
CA LEU A 644 -30.32 -7.63 27.37
C LEU A 644 -29.45 -8.86 27.63
N LEU A 645 -28.51 -8.80 28.58
CA LEU A 645 -27.63 -9.92 28.91
C LEU A 645 -28.42 -11.17 29.36
N ARG A 646 -29.54 -10.99 30.08
CA ARG A 646 -30.45 -12.08 30.45
C ARG A 646 -31.11 -12.76 29.23
N LEU A 647 -31.32 -12.02 28.13
CA LEU A 647 -31.88 -12.57 26.89
C LEU A 647 -30.84 -13.32 26.07
N LEU A 648 -29.58 -12.86 26.06
CA LEU A 648 -28.50 -13.44 25.26
C LEU A 648 -27.99 -14.76 25.84
N TRP A 649 -27.94 -14.85 27.18
CA TRP A 649 -27.30 -15.97 27.89
C TRP A 649 -27.77 -17.37 27.48
N PRO A 650 -29.09 -17.64 27.37
CA PRO A 650 -29.58 -18.99 27.10
C PRO A 650 -29.24 -19.54 25.70
N VAL A 651 -28.77 -18.69 24.78
CA VAL A 651 -28.48 -19.08 23.38
C VAL A 651 -27.05 -19.61 23.21
N LEU A 652 -26.13 -19.25 24.10
CA LEU A 652 -24.70 -19.53 23.92
C LEU A 652 -24.38 -21.04 23.86
N THR A 653 -24.76 -21.79 24.89
CA THR A 653 -24.45 -23.22 25.00
C THR A 653 -25.16 -24.07 23.93
N PRO A 654 -26.46 -23.87 23.62
CA PRO A 654 -27.11 -24.60 22.54
C PRO A 654 -26.46 -24.37 21.17
N VAL A 655 -26.05 -23.14 20.87
CA VAL A 655 -25.36 -22.83 19.60
C VAL A 655 -23.99 -23.49 19.55
N ALA A 656 -23.19 -23.40 20.62
CA ALA A 656 -21.90 -24.09 20.71
C ALA A 656 -22.04 -25.62 20.54
N ALA A 657 -23.06 -26.22 21.17
CA ALA A 657 -23.30 -27.66 21.08
C ALA A 657 -23.65 -28.12 19.66
N ARG A 658 -24.39 -27.30 18.89
CA ARG A 658 -24.82 -27.64 17.53
C ARG A 658 -23.78 -27.31 16.47
N TYR A 659 -23.11 -26.17 16.58
CA TYR A 659 -22.22 -25.60 15.57
C TYR A 659 -20.74 -25.65 15.96
N GLY A 660 -20.38 -26.36 17.04
CA GLY A 660 -19.02 -26.38 17.59
C GLY A 660 -17.91 -26.77 16.62
N SER A 661 -18.23 -27.51 15.54
CA SER A 661 -17.25 -27.87 14.50
C SER A 661 -17.05 -26.81 13.40
N SER A 662 -17.80 -25.70 13.43
CA SER A 662 -17.68 -24.62 12.45
C SER A 662 -16.91 -23.45 13.05
N GLU A 663 -15.71 -23.22 12.51
CA GLU A 663 -14.84 -22.12 12.93
C GLU A 663 -15.53 -20.76 12.81
N THR A 664 -16.13 -20.45 11.65
CA THR A 664 -16.83 -19.17 11.43
C THR A 664 -17.94 -18.88 12.44
N ALA A 665 -18.73 -19.89 12.82
CA ALA A 665 -19.78 -19.72 13.82
C ALA A 665 -19.19 -19.57 15.23
N MET A 666 -18.11 -20.29 15.54
CA MET A 666 -17.45 -20.20 16.84
C MET A 666 -16.69 -18.89 17.01
N ASP A 667 -16.06 -18.34 15.98
CA ASP A 667 -15.43 -17.01 16.02
C ASP A 667 -16.44 -15.93 16.39
N ALA A 668 -17.60 -15.91 15.73
CA ALA A 668 -18.67 -14.98 16.03
C ALA A 668 -19.29 -15.20 17.43
N LEU A 669 -19.43 -16.46 17.86
CA LEU A 669 -19.93 -16.80 19.19
C LEU A 669 -18.96 -16.34 20.28
N LEU A 670 -17.66 -16.59 20.10
CA LEU A 670 -16.61 -16.22 21.04
C LEU A 670 -16.45 -14.69 21.10
N GLU A 671 -16.64 -13.97 19.99
CA GLU A 671 -16.72 -12.51 20.00
C GLU A 671 -17.93 -12.01 20.82
N LEU A 672 -19.10 -12.64 20.67
CA LEU A 672 -20.29 -12.33 21.47
C LEU A 672 -20.04 -12.61 22.96
N VAL A 673 -19.41 -13.75 23.30
CA VAL A 673 -19.03 -14.07 24.68
C VAL A 673 -18.10 -13.01 25.25
N ALA A 674 -17.08 -12.59 24.50
CA ALA A 674 -16.18 -11.52 24.91
C ALA A 674 -16.95 -10.20 25.17
N ALA A 675 -17.89 -9.83 24.30
CA ALA A 675 -18.74 -8.66 24.50
C ALA A 675 -19.62 -8.77 25.77
N ILE A 676 -20.18 -9.96 26.03
CA ILE A 676 -20.97 -10.27 27.23
C ILE A 676 -20.16 -10.14 28.51
N LEU A 677 -18.91 -10.60 28.52
CA LEU A 677 -18.02 -10.49 29.67
C LEU A 677 -17.55 -9.05 29.91
N LYS A 678 -17.44 -8.24 28.85
CA LYS A 678 -17.04 -6.82 28.90
C LYS A 678 -18.16 -5.86 29.29
N ALA A 679 -19.42 -6.25 29.12
CA ALA A 679 -20.58 -5.40 29.30
C ALA A 679 -20.65 -4.73 30.68
N LYS A 680 -21.13 -3.48 30.75
CA LYS A 680 -21.22 -2.69 31.99
C LYS A 680 -22.18 -3.33 32.99
N ARG A 681 -21.76 -3.42 34.27
CA ARG A 681 -22.57 -3.94 35.38
C ARG A 681 -22.26 -3.23 36.70
N ASP A 682 -23.21 -3.28 37.62
CA ASP A 682 -23.11 -2.66 38.95
C ASP A 682 -22.21 -3.45 39.92
N ASP A 683 -22.22 -4.78 39.85
CA ASP A 683 -21.38 -5.66 40.69
C ASP A 683 -20.60 -6.66 39.81
N ILE A 684 -19.36 -6.30 39.50
CA ILE A 684 -18.48 -7.09 38.61
C ILE A 684 -17.90 -8.31 39.34
N GLU A 685 -17.69 -8.23 40.66
CA GLU A 685 -17.14 -9.35 41.45
C GLU A 685 -18.17 -10.47 41.59
N ALA A 686 -19.41 -10.14 41.96
CA ALA A 686 -20.49 -11.12 42.02
C ALA A 686 -20.79 -11.74 40.65
N PHE A 687 -20.72 -10.93 39.58
CA PHE A 687 -20.90 -11.44 38.23
C PHE A 687 -19.79 -12.42 37.83
N GLY A 688 -18.52 -12.10 38.08
CA GLY A 688 -17.40 -12.99 37.79
C GLY A 688 -17.44 -14.32 38.56
N ALA A 689 -18.05 -14.32 39.75
CA ALA A 689 -18.26 -15.50 40.59
C ALA A 689 -19.55 -16.29 40.29
N SER A 690 -20.35 -15.86 39.31
CA SER A 690 -21.63 -16.48 38.98
C SER A 690 -21.47 -17.87 38.34
N PRO A 691 -22.43 -18.80 38.56
CA PRO A 691 -22.40 -20.11 37.91
C PRO A 691 -22.54 -20.00 36.40
N GLU A 692 -23.21 -18.97 35.91
CA GLU A 692 -23.30 -18.61 34.50
C GLU A 692 -21.91 -18.41 33.91
N VAL A 693 -21.13 -17.45 34.44
CA VAL A 693 -19.77 -17.16 33.94
C VAL A 693 -18.89 -18.41 33.98
N ALA A 694 -18.99 -19.21 35.05
CA ALA A 694 -18.25 -20.48 35.13
C ALA A 694 -18.59 -21.43 33.97
N ALA A 695 -19.87 -21.64 33.66
CA ALA A 695 -20.30 -22.51 32.57
C ALA A 695 -19.85 -22.04 31.18
N VAL A 696 -19.81 -20.73 30.94
CA VAL A 696 -19.33 -20.18 29.66
C VAL A 696 -17.82 -20.29 29.54
N LEU A 697 -17.06 -20.06 30.62
CA LEU A 697 -15.61 -20.27 30.59
C LEU A 697 -15.27 -21.75 30.35
N GLU A 698 -16.00 -22.68 30.97
CA GLU A 698 -15.88 -24.12 30.71
C GLU A 698 -16.19 -24.47 29.24
N MET A 699 -17.22 -23.86 28.66
CA MET A 699 -17.56 -24.02 27.24
C MET A 699 -16.42 -23.54 26.33
N VAL A 700 -15.84 -22.37 26.60
CA VAL A 700 -14.69 -21.82 25.83
C VAL A 700 -13.49 -22.78 25.90
N VAL A 701 -13.20 -23.32 27.09
CA VAL A 701 -12.13 -24.31 27.28
C VAL A 701 -12.40 -25.58 26.48
N ALA A 702 -13.63 -26.10 26.53
CA ALA A 702 -14.01 -27.31 25.80
C ALA A 702 -13.83 -27.15 24.29
N LEU A 703 -14.23 -25.99 23.73
CA LEU A 703 -14.05 -25.67 22.32
C LEU A 703 -12.57 -25.62 21.93
N PHE A 704 -11.72 -24.97 22.73
CA PHE A 704 -10.29 -24.91 22.45
C PHE A 704 -9.61 -26.29 22.54
N VAL A 705 -9.94 -27.08 23.56
CA VAL A 705 -9.37 -28.42 23.73
C VAL A 705 -9.74 -29.33 22.55
N GLN A 706 -10.99 -29.24 22.08
CA GLN A 706 -11.51 -30.10 21.03
C GLN A 706 -11.08 -29.65 19.62
N PHE A 707 -11.10 -28.36 19.31
CA PHE A 707 -10.92 -27.83 17.95
C PHE A 707 -9.72 -26.90 17.77
N ALA A 708 -9.07 -26.47 18.85
CA ALA A 708 -7.92 -25.56 18.84
C ALA A 708 -8.17 -24.19 18.18
N TYR A 709 -9.41 -23.68 18.20
CA TYR A 709 -9.75 -22.35 17.66
C TYR A 709 -9.06 -21.22 18.42
N ALA A 710 -8.24 -20.43 17.74
CA ALA A 710 -7.51 -19.30 18.32
C ALA A 710 -8.43 -18.21 18.90
N SER A 711 -9.65 -18.05 18.38
CA SER A 711 -10.66 -17.13 18.92
C SER A 711 -11.04 -17.41 20.38
N SER A 712 -10.76 -18.62 20.90
CA SER A 712 -11.00 -18.99 22.30
C SER A 712 -10.18 -18.16 23.29
N PHE A 713 -9.05 -17.59 22.87
CA PHE A 713 -8.23 -16.71 23.71
C PHE A 713 -8.91 -15.36 23.96
N GLY A 714 -9.77 -14.88 23.06
CA GLY A 714 -10.44 -13.58 23.15
C GLY A 714 -11.30 -13.42 24.41
N PRO A 715 -12.30 -14.29 24.64
CA PRO A 715 -13.11 -14.28 25.87
C PRO A 715 -12.32 -14.32 27.16
N ILE A 716 -11.29 -15.17 27.23
CA ILE A 716 -10.48 -15.34 28.44
C ILE A 716 -9.61 -14.10 28.67
N THR A 717 -9.06 -13.52 27.61
CA THR A 717 -8.34 -12.25 27.66
C THR A 717 -9.22 -11.14 28.23
N VAL A 718 -10.46 -11.01 27.74
CA VAL A 718 -11.42 -10.04 28.28
C VAL A 718 -11.77 -10.35 29.75
N ALA A 719 -11.97 -11.62 30.10
CA ALA A 719 -12.24 -12.01 31.48
C ALA A 719 -11.08 -11.62 32.43
N ILE A 720 -9.82 -11.77 32.00
CA ILE A 720 -8.65 -11.30 32.74
C ILE A 720 -8.66 -9.78 32.92
N GLU A 721 -8.96 -9.02 31.88
CA GLU A 721 -9.03 -7.55 31.97
C GLU A 721 -10.11 -7.07 32.93
N VAL A 722 -11.28 -7.72 32.92
CA VAL A 722 -12.46 -7.29 33.69
C VAL A 722 -12.40 -7.76 35.14
N PHE A 723 -12.01 -9.02 35.38
CA PHE A 723 -12.07 -9.66 36.69
C PHE A 723 -10.70 -9.70 37.40
N GLY A 724 -9.59 -9.72 36.65
CA GLY A 724 -8.23 -9.84 37.20
C GLY A 724 -7.90 -8.84 38.32
N PRO A 725 -8.14 -7.52 38.12
CA PRO A 725 -7.79 -6.51 39.12
C PRO A 725 -8.59 -6.59 40.43
N ARG A 726 -9.72 -7.33 40.43
CA ARG A 726 -10.69 -7.40 41.54
C ARG A 726 -10.68 -8.77 42.25
N GLY A 727 -9.73 -9.63 41.89
CA GLY A 727 -9.64 -11.00 42.40
C GLY A 727 -10.09 -12.02 41.35
N VAL A 728 -9.19 -12.93 41.00
CA VAL A 728 -9.39 -13.91 39.92
C VAL A 728 -10.44 -14.97 40.32
N PRO A 729 -11.59 -15.08 39.61
CA PRO A 729 -12.57 -16.11 39.88
C PRO A 729 -11.99 -17.52 39.70
N PRO A 730 -12.42 -18.53 40.49
CA PRO A 730 -11.90 -19.89 40.36
C PRO A 730 -12.05 -20.48 38.96
N ALA A 731 -13.17 -20.23 38.29
CA ALA A 731 -13.40 -20.68 36.91
C ALA A 731 -12.42 -20.04 35.91
N LEU A 732 -12.09 -18.76 36.07
CA LEU A 732 -11.11 -18.07 35.22
C LEU A 732 -9.71 -18.66 35.41
N ARG A 733 -9.33 -18.96 36.65
CA ARG A 733 -8.05 -19.62 36.95
C ARG A 733 -7.95 -20.98 36.25
N LEU A 734 -9.01 -21.79 36.32
CA LEU A 734 -9.06 -23.10 35.66
C LEU A 734 -9.02 -22.96 34.13
N ALA A 735 -9.74 -21.98 33.58
CA ALA A 735 -9.75 -21.75 32.14
C ALA A 735 -8.38 -21.31 31.60
N PHE A 736 -7.73 -20.35 32.25
CA PHE A 736 -6.38 -19.93 31.91
C PHE A 736 -5.38 -21.09 31.93
N LEU A 737 -5.44 -21.92 32.96
CA LEU A 737 -4.58 -23.09 33.11
C LEU A 737 -4.80 -24.10 31.97
N ALA A 738 -6.05 -24.43 31.67
CA ALA A 738 -6.40 -25.38 30.62
C ALA A 738 -5.98 -24.90 29.22
N LEU A 739 -6.20 -23.62 28.89
CA LEU A 739 -5.75 -23.05 27.62
C LEU A 739 -4.22 -23.03 27.50
N SER A 740 -3.53 -22.67 28.58
CA SER A 740 -2.06 -22.64 28.60
C SER A 740 -1.48 -24.04 28.37
N GLN A 741 -1.93 -25.03 29.15
CA GLN A 741 -1.47 -26.42 29.02
C GLN A 741 -1.75 -26.98 27.63
N ARG A 742 -2.95 -26.75 27.10
CA ARG A 742 -3.30 -27.19 25.75
C ARG A 742 -2.45 -26.52 24.68
N THR A 743 -2.14 -25.23 24.82
CA THR A 743 -1.24 -24.52 23.91
C THR A 743 0.16 -25.13 23.92
N PHE A 744 0.69 -25.44 25.10
CA PHE A 744 1.99 -26.10 25.23
C PHE A 744 1.99 -27.52 24.65
N GLU A 745 0.89 -28.27 24.77
CA GLU A 745 0.73 -29.57 24.12
C GLU A 745 0.73 -29.46 22.59
N VAL A 746 -0.03 -28.50 22.05
CA VAL A 746 -0.11 -28.28 20.60
C VAL A 746 1.28 -27.97 20.05
N VAL A 747 2.01 -27.03 20.65
CA VAL A 747 3.35 -26.62 20.17
C VAL A 747 4.45 -27.66 20.45
N LYS A 748 4.19 -28.68 21.27
CA LYS A 748 5.10 -29.84 21.35
C LYS A 748 4.99 -30.76 20.15
N VAL A 749 3.82 -30.79 19.50
CA VAL A 749 3.53 -31.65 18.35
C VAL A 749 3.68 -30.90 17.03
N THR A 750 3.40 -29.59 17.01
CA THR A 750 3.50 -28.71 15.84
C THR A 750 4.56 -27.63 16.03
N THR A 751 5.02 -26.99 14.95
CA THR A 751 5.94 -25.86 15.05
C THR A 751 5.18 -24.53 15.22
N PRO A 752 5.75 -23.49 15.88
CA PRO A 752 5.09 -22.18 15.99
C PRO A 752 4.63 -21.58 14.65
N SER A 753 5.40 -21.82 13.57
CA SER A 753 5.07 -21.41 12.20
C SER A 753 3.81 -22.06 11.62
N GLU A 754 3.41 -23.23 12.12
CA GLU A 754 2.20 -23.95 11.68
C GLU A 754 0.94 -23.49 12.40
N VAL A 755 1.07 -22.83 13.57
CA VAL A 755 -0.05 -22.37 14.40
C VAL A 755 0.09 -20.89 14.81
N PRO A 756 0.35 -19.97 13.86
CA PRO A 756 0.71 -18.59 14.18
C PRO A 756 -0.39 -17.81 14.92
N ASP A 757 -1.67 -18.08 14.62
CA ASP A 757 -2.80 -17.41 15.29
C ASP A 757 -2.99 -17.89 16.73
N THR A 758 -2.72 -19.17 17.01
CA THR A 758 -2.70 -19.72 18.38
C THR A 758 -1.58 -19.08 19.20
N ILE A 759 -0.38 -18.95 18.60
CA ILE A 759 0.75 -18.24 19.23
C ILE A 759 0.35 -16.79 19.51
N ARG A 760 -0.22 -16.09 18.52
CA ARG A 760 -0.67 -14.71 18.68
C ARG A 760 -1.66 -14.58 19.83
N GLY A 761 -2.75 -15.35 19.79
CA GLY A 761 -3.82 -15.29 20.80
C GLY A 761 -3.34 -15.65 22.21
N PHE A 762 -2.45 -16.64 22.33
CA PHE A 762 -1.84 -16.99 23.61
C PHE A 762 -0.98 -15.86 24.17
N PHE A 763 -0.14 -15.22 23.35
CA PHE A 763 0.70 -14.11 23.80
C PHE A 763 -0.10 -12.84 24.11
N ASP A 764 -1.20 -12.58 23.39
CA ASP A 764 -2.14 -11.51 23.76
C ASP A 764 -2.79 -11.80 25.13
N LEU A 765 -3.17 -13.06 25.40
CA LEU A 765 -3.72 -13.50 26.68
C LEU A 765 -2.71 -13.33 27.83
N VAL A 766 -1.50 -13.88 27.70
CA VAL A 766 -0.50 -13.78 28.79
C VAL A 766 -0.01 -12.35 28.98
N GLN A 767 -0.02 -11.53 27.94
CA GLN A 767 0.26 -10.10 28.05
C GLN A 767 -0.78 -9.37 28.91
N ARG A 768 -2.07 -9.66 28.75
CA ARG A 768 -3.09 -9.13 29.67
C ARG A 768 -2.95 -9.71 31.08
N CYS A 769 -2.59 -10.99 31.20
CA CYS A 769 -2.38 -11.64 32.49
C CYS A 769 -1.30 -10.93 33.33
N VAL A 770 -0.13 -10.63 32.75
CA VAL A 770 0.94 -9.91 33.45
C VAL A 770 0.60 -8.45 33.79
N MET A 771 -0.37 -7.85 33.10
CA MET A 771 -0.84 -6.48 33.38
C MET A 771 -1.86 -6.43 34.52
N PHE A 772 -2.80 -7.38 34.57
CA PHE A 772 -3.98 -7.28 35.44
C PHE A 772 -4.01 -8.27 36.61
N CYS A 773 -3.38 -9.45 36.46
CA CYS A 773 -3.34 -10.46 37.51
C CYS A 773 -2.09 -11.37 37.40
N PRO A 774 -0.87 -10.82 37.53
CA PRO A 774 0.38 -11.52 37.22
C PRO A 774 0.54 -12.84 37.98
N GLY A 775 0.08 -12.91 39.24
CA GLY A 775 0.14 -14.14 40.05
C GLY A 775 -0.43 -15.38 39.35
N LEU A 776 -1.47 -15.23 38.52
CA LEU A 776 -2.07 -16.34 37.76
C LEU A 776 -1.06 -17.02 36.81
N LEU A 777 -0.15 -16.25 36.21
CA LEU A 777 0.90 -16.77 35.33
C LEU A 777 2.10 -17.31 36.14
N PHE A 778 2.55 -16.54 37.13
CA PHE A 778 3.78 -16.83 37.89
C PHE A 778 3.67 -18.02 38.84
N GLU A 779 2.46 -18.42 39.24
CA GLU A 779 2.26 -19.60 40.09
C GLU A 779 2.71 -20.92 39.44
N ARG A 780 2.54 -21.08 38.12
CA ARG A 780 2.82 -22.36 37.42
C ARG A 780 3.35 -22.24 36.00
N GLU A 781 2.83 -21.32 35.19
CA GLU A 781 2.98 -21.39 33.73
C GLU A 781 4.05 -20.45 33.15
N PHE A 782 4.63 -19.55 33.96
CA PHE A 782 5.60 -18.55 33.50
C PHE A 782 6.82 -19.17 32.80
N GLY A 783 7.43 -20.22 33.38
CA GLY A 783 8.59 -20.89 32.79
C GLY A 783 8.32 -21.46 31.40
N ALA A 784 7.22 -22.20 31.25
CA ALA A 784 6.79 -22.76 29.97
C ALA A 784 6.42 -21.67 28.95
N THR A 785 5.81 -20.58 29.41
CA THR A 785 5.46 -19.41 28.58
C THR A 785 6.70 -18.75 27.99
N LEU A 786 7.77 -18.58 28.78
CA LEU A 786 9.02 -17.98 28.29
C LEU A 786 9.79 -18.91 27.34
N GLN A 787 9.75 -20.22 27.58
CA GLN A 787 10.28 -21.21 26.63
C GLN A 787 9.54 -21.13 25.28
N LEU A 788 8.21 -21.03 25.32
CA LEU A 788 7.42 -20.84 24.12
C LEU A 788 7.74 -19.52 23.41
N ALA A 789 7.96 -18.43 24.16
CA ALA A 789 8.32 -17.13 23.60
C ALA A 789 9.66 -17.22 22.85
N GLN A 790 10.66 -17.88 23.45
CA GLN A 790 11.94 -18.13 22.81
C GLN A 790 11.78 -18.95 21.52
N MET A 791 11.00 -20.03 21.55
CA MET A 791 10.73 -20.84 20.36
C MET A 791 10.01 -20.05 19.26
N ALA A 792 9.04 -19.19 19.63
CA ALA A 792 8.31 -18.36 18.70
C ALA A 792 9.22 -17.31 18.04
N LEU A 793 10.07 -16.62 18.81
CA LEU A 793 11.05 -15.68 18.24
C LEU A 793 11.97 -16.37 17.22
N ALA A 794 12.40 -17.61 17.50
CA ALA A 794 13.29 -18.33 16.60
C ALA A 794 12.61 -18.93 15.35
N ARG A 795 11.32 -19.30 15.43
CA ARG A 795 10.69 -20.20 14.43
C ARG A 795 9.40 -19.71 13.80
N LEU A 796 8.86 -18.57 14.24
CA LEU A 796 7.60 -18.06 13.69
C LEU A 796 7.75 -17.48 12.27
N GLY A 797 9.00 -17.27 11.81
CA GLY A 797 9.30 -16.81 10.46
C GLY A 797 8.84 -15.37 10.22
N SER A 798 8.25 -15.08 9.07
CA SER A 798 7.81 -13.74 8.65
C SER A 798 6.42 -13.35 9.17
N HIS A 799 5.78 -14.14 10.03
CA HIS A 799 4.43 -13.86 10.51
C HIS A 799 4.39 -12.67 11.47
N ARG A 800 3.96 -11.51 10.93
CA ARG A 800 4.07 -10.19 11.59
C ARG A 800 3.33 -10.10 12.93
N GLU A 801 2.04 -10.45 12.96
CA GLU A 801 1.22 -10.19 14.15
C GLU A 801 1.59 -11.10 15.34
N GLY A 802 1.94 -12.35 15.07
CA GLY A 802 2.40 -13.27 16.11
C GLY A 802 3.78 -12.91 16.66
N LEU A 803 4.73 -12.46 15.81
CA LEU A 803 6.02 -11.97 16.30
C LEU A 803 5.83 -10.72 17.17
N ARG A 804 4.95 -9.81 16.75
CA ARG A 804 4.62 -8.59 17.49
C ARG A 804 4.10 -8.90 18.90
N SER A 805 3.16 -9.83 19.05
CA SER A 805 2.60 -10.16 20.37
C SER A 805 3.66 -10.78 21.30
N VAL A 806 4.53 -11.66 20.77
CA VAL A 806 5.65 -12.24 21.53
C VAL A 806 6.64 -11.17 21.97
N ILE A 807 7.08 -10.30 21.04
CA ILE A 807 8.02 -9.21 21.33
C ILE A 807 7.46 -8.28 22.41
N PHE A 808 6.19 -7.89 22.29
CA PHE A 808 5.53 -7.02 23.28
C PHE A 808 5.45 -7.67 24.64
N TYR A 809 5.13 -8.97 24.71
CA TYR A 809 5.12 -9.72 25.95
C TYR A 809 6.49 -9.76 26.63
N VAL A 810 7.52 -10.20 25.91
CA VAL A 810 8.88 -10.28 26.48
C VAL A 810 9.38 -8.89 26.90
N ASN A 811 9.14 -7.86 26.07
CA ASN A 811 9.54 -6.50 26.39
C ASN A 811 8.83 -5.97 27.65
N TYR A 812 7.53 -6.26 27.82
CA TYR A 812 6.80 -5.88 29.02
C TYR A 812 7.37 -6.58 30.26
N VAL A 813 7.61 -7.89 30.20
CA VAL A 813 8.20 -8.64 31.33
C VAL A 813 9.57 -8.07 31.73
N VAL A 814 10.44 -7.79 30.75
CA VAL A 814 11.77 -7.23 30.98
C VAL A 814 11.69 -5.82 31.58
N THR A 815 10.88 -4.92 31.00
CA THR A 815 10.82 -3.52 31.42
C THR A 815 10.07 -3.31 32.74
N LYS A 816 9.09 -4.16 33.04
CA LYS A 816 8.24 -4.01 34.24
C LYS A 816 8.70 -4.84 35.45
N ARG A 817 9.75 -5.67 35.31
CA ARG A 817 10.33 -6.47 36.40
C ARG A 817 10.73 -5.65 37.64
N GLU A 818 11.09 -4.38 37.47
CA GLU A 818 11.49 -3.49 38.58
C GLU A 818 10.38 -2.55 39.06
N SER A 819 9.17 -2.70 38.52
CA SER A 819 8.01 -1.87 38.88
C SER A 819 6.80 -2.75 39.17
N SER A 820 5.87 -2.90 38.22
CA SER A 820 4.61 -3.62 38.42
C SER A 820 4.76 -5.13 38.61
N LEU A 821 5.93 -5.71 38.29
CA LEU A 821 6.23 -7.14 38.46
C LEU A 821 7.30 -7.42 39.52
N MET A 822 7.58 -6.45 40.41
CA MET A 822 8.66 -6.54 41.40
C MET A 822 8.55 -7.78 42.31
N GLU A 823 7.34 -8.18 42.70
CA GLU A 823 7.09 -9.37 43.55
C GLU A 823 7.52 -10.68 42.88
N HIS A 824 7.65 -10.70 41.56
CA HIS A 824 8.03 -11.88 40.77
C HIS A 824 9.43 -11.78 40.19
N LYS A 825 10.21 -10.74 40.53
CA LYS A 825 11.53 -10.45 39.95
C LYS A 825 12.47 -11.66 40.00
N ASP A 826 12.59 -12.33 41.15
CA ASP A 826 13.49 -13.49 41.29
C ASP A 826 13.10 -14.65 40.36
N THR A 827 11.81 -14.85 40.11
CA THR A 827 11.31 -15.87 39.18
C THR A 827 11.59 -15.45 37.72
N ILE A 828 11.37 -14.17 37.39
CA ILE A 828 11.67 -13.60 36.09
C ILE A 828 13.16 -13.77 35.76
N ASP A 829 14.02 -13.31 36.66
CA ASP A 829 15.48 -13.33 36.48
C ASP A 829 16.03 -14.76 36.46
N GLY A 830 15.46 -15.68 37.26
CA GLY A 830 15.82 -17.10 37.22
C GLY A 830 15.52 -17.76 35.88
N VAL A 831 14.31 -17.58 35.33
CA VAL A 831 13.91 -18.17 34.04
C VAL A 831 14.63 -17.51 32.87
N LEU A 832 14.67 -16.18 32.80
CA LEU A 832 15.37 -15.48 31.72
C LEU A 832 16.87 -15.77 31.75
N GLY A 833 17.47 -15.87 32.93
CA GLY A 833 18.85 -16.29 33.10
C GLY A 833 19.12 -17.69 32.52
N SER A 834 18.17 -18.63 32.66
CA SER A 834 18.27 -19.97 32.07
C SER A 834 18.13 -20.01 30.54
N LEU A 835 17.47 -19.01 29.93
CA LEU A 835 17.16 -18.96 28.50
C LEU A 835 18.00 -17.94 27.73
N LYS A 836 18.91 -17.23 28.41
CA LYS A 836 19.62 -16.07 27.87
C LYS A 836 20.36 -16.37 26.56
N ASP A 837 21.01 -17.53 26.44
CA ASP A 837 21.78 -17.88 25.24
C ASP A 837 20.85 -18.08 24.04
N ALA A 838 19.76 -18.83 24.24
CA ALA A 838 18.77 -19.11 23.20
C ALA A 838 17.94 -17.87 22.81
N LEU A 839 17.69 -16.95 23.74
CA LEU A 839 17.01 -15.68 23.48
C LEU A 839 17.91 -14.70 22.72
N CYS A 840 19.18 -14.57 23.11
CA CYS A 840 20.13 -13.71 22.40
C CYS A 840 20.29 -14.17 20.94
N LEU A 841 20.42 -15.49 20.72
CA LEU A 841 20.50 -16.04 19.38
C LEU A 841 19.26 -15.71 18.54
N ALA A 842 18.06 -15.98 19.08
CA ALA A 842 16.81 -15.71 18.37
C ALA A 842 16.62 -14.23 18.04
N ILE A 843 16.98 -13.31 18.94
CA ILE A 843 16.87 -11.86 18.70
C ILE A 843 17.88 -11.40 17.63
N VAL A 844 19.13 -11.90 17.68
CA VAL A 844 20.16 -11.59 16.67
C VAL A 844 19.75 -12.10 15.29
N ASP A 845 19.26 -13.34 15.18
CA ASP A 845 18.78 -13.91 13.92
C ASP A 845 17.61 -13.09 13.32
N LEU A 846 16.66 -12.69 14.17
CA LEU A 846 15.54 -11.85 13.75
C LEU A 846 16.00 -10.46 13.30
N LEU A 847 16.90 -9.81 14.04
CA LEU A 847 17.44 -8.48 13.68
C LEU A 847 18.18 -8.54 12.35
N ALA A 848 19.05 -9.54 12.18
CA ALA A 848 19.92 -9.66 11.02
C ALA A 848 19.17 -10.07 9.73
N ALA A 849 18.24 -11.03 9.80
CA ALA A 849 17.59 -11.55 8.59
C ALA A 849 16.08 -11.87 8.72
N GLY A 850 15.61 -12.28 9.90
CA GLY A 850 14.28 -12.89 10.04
C GLY A 850 13.09 -11.94 10.18
N SER A 851 13.29 -10.67 10.55
CA SER A 851 12.20 -9.76 10.93
C SER A 851 11.66 -8.90 9.78
N PRO A 852 10.32 -8.78 9.60
CA PRO A 852 9.72 -7.77 8.74
C PRO A 852 10.16 -6.36 9.12
N THR A 853 10.40 -5.48 8.15
CA THR A 853 10.86 -4.08 8.39
C THR A 853 9.94 -3.29 9.32
N THR A 854 8.63 -3.57 9.30
CA THR A 854 7.65 -2.96 10.20
C THR A 854 7.81 -3.32 11.68
N LEU A 855 8.51 -4.41 12.00
CA LEU A 855 8.78 -4.86 13.37
C LEU A 855 10.19 -4.51 13.86
N TYR A 856 10.94 -3.75 13.06
CA TYR A 856 12.31 -3.40 13.38
C TYR A 856 12.40 -2.60 14.69
N ALA A 857 11.64 -1.50 14.78
CA ALA A 857 11.60 -0.63 15.96
C ALA A 857 11.21 -1.36 17.26
N PRO A 858 10.14 -2.18 17.31
CA PRO A 858 9.81 -2.91 18.54
C PRO A 858 10.83 -4.01 18.88
N LEU A 859 11.47 -4.63 17.89
CA LEU A 859 12.52 -5.63 18.12
C LEU A 859 13.82 -5.00 18.65
N SER A 860 14.26 -3.89 18.07
CA SER A 860 15.45 -3.17 18.53
C SER A 860 15.23 -2.57 19.93
N SER A 861 14.03 -2.10 20.23
CA SER A 861 13.66 -1.64 21.58
C SER A 861 13.63 -2.80 22.59
N LEU A 862 13.09 -3.97 22.23
CA LEU A 862 13.20 -5.17 23.09
C LEU A 862 14.68 -5.51 23.36
N TRP A 863 15.52 -5.48 22.32
CA TRP A 863 16.93 -5.79 22.44
C TRP A 863 17.65 -4.81 23.37
N PHE A 864 17.42 -3.51 23.18
CA PHE A 864 17.94 -2.46 24.06
C PHE A 864 17.54 -2.70 25.52
N HIS A 865 16.24 -2.87 25.80
CA HIS A 865 15.76 -3.08 27.16
C HIS A 865 16.32 -4.36 27.80
N PHE A 866 16.52 -5.43 27.02
CA PHE A 866 17.10 -6.67 27.52
C PHE A 866 18.58 -6.50 27.92
N LEU A 867 19.36 -5.76 27.12
CA LEU A 867 20.76 -5.47 27.45
C LEU A 867 20.89 -4.51 28.61
N THR A 868 20.11 -3.42 28.65
CA THR A 868 20.09 -2.50 29.78
C THR A 868 19.62 -3.18 31.07
N ALA A 869 18.73 -4.18 30.96
CA ALA A 869 18.21 -4.91 32.10
C ALA A 869 19.25 -5.82 32.78
N TYR A 870 20.00 -6.58 31.99
CA TYR A 870 20.85 -7.65 32.51
C TYR A 870 22.36 -7.34 32.37
N GLY A 871 22.72 -6.40 31.50
CA GLY A 871 24.07 -5.91 31.28
C GLY A 871 25.10 -7.04 31.15
N ALA A 872 26.16 -6.95 31.95
CA ALA A 872 27.27 -7.90 31.97
C ALA A 872 26.86 -9.38 32.14
N LEU A 873 25.66 -9.68 32.67
CA LEU A 873 25.19 -11.07 32.83
C LEU A 873 24.86 -11.77 31.50
N VAL A 874 24.50 -10.99 30.47
CA VAL A 874 24.09 -11.49 29.15
C VAL A 874 25.09 -11.18 28.05
N TYR A 875 26.08 -10.30 28.29
CA TYR A 875 27.10 -9.95 27.29
C TYR A 875 27.84 -11.16 26.69
N PRO A 876 28.25 -12.19 27.45
CA PRO A 876 28.85 -13.39 26.86
C PRO A 876 27.91 -14.14 25.90
N ALA A 877 26.60 -14.15 26.20
CA ALA A 877 25.59 -14.77 25.37
C ALA A 877 25.36 -13.99 24.07
N VAL A 878 25.46 -12.66 24.13
CA VAL A 878 25.37 -11.77 22.95
C VAL A 878 26.54 -11.98 22.01
N GLU A 879 27.75 -11.98 22.54
CA GLU A 879 28.97 -12.24 21.77
C GLU A 879 28.90 -13.60 21.08
N GLN A 880 28.48 -14.63 21.82
CA GLN A 880 28.29 -15.96 21.26
C GLN A 880 27.18 -16.01 20.19
N ALA A 881 26.06 -15.31 20.38
CA ALA A 881 24.99 -15.23 19.39
C ALA A 881 25.44 -14.58 18.08
N LEU A 882 26.22 -13.49 18.14
CA LEU A 882 26.81 -12.86 16.94
C LEU A 882 27.75 -13.81 16.20
N LEU A 883 28.48 -14.67 16.92
CA LEU A 883 29.39 -15.65 16.31
C LEU A 883 28.65 -16.85 15.70
N GLN A 884 27.57 -17.31 16.34
CA GLN A 884 26.84 -18.53 15.94
C GLN A 884 25.73 -18.30 14.91
N SER A 885 25.21 -17.08 14.80
CA SER A 885 24.13 -16.75 13.88
C SER A 885 24.54 -16.91 12.42
N ASP A 886 23.77 -17.71 11.66
CA ASP A 886 23.93 -17.82 10.20
C ASP A 886 23.61 -16.50 9.48
N ALA A 887 22.75 -15.67 10.09
CA ALA A 887 22.33 -14.39 9.54
C ALA A 887 23.42 -13.30 9.60
N THR A 888 24.42 -13.47 10.46
CA THR A 888 25.55 -12.52 10.60
C THR A 888 26.82 -12.98 9.87
N THR A 889 26.74 -14.02 9.03
CA THR A 889 27.89 -14.58 8.29
C THR A 889 28.56 -13.58 7.34
N VAL A 890 27.85 -12.54 6.92
CA VAL A 890 28.38 -11.43 6.10
C VAL A 890 29.34 -10.53 6.88
N LEU A 891 29.24 -10.49 8.20
CA LEU A 891 30.10 -9.67 9.06
C LEU A 891 31.43 -10.37 9.34
N SER A 892 32.54 -9.65 9.18
CA SER A 892 33.85 -10.16 9.59
C SER A 892 33.94 -10.29 11.11
N LEU A 893 34.95 -11.00 11.62
CA LEU A 893 35.16 -11.11 13.06
C LEU A 893 35.39 -9.74 13.72
N GLU A 894 36.03 -8.82 13.00
CA GLU A 894 36.25 -7.44 13.47
C GLU A 894 34.92 -6.66 13.53
N ASP A 895 34.09 -6.76 12.49
CA ASP A 895 32.77 -6.10 12.47
C ASP A 895 31.86 -6.63 13.56
N LYS A 896 31.88 -7.95 13.81
CA LYS A 896 31.12 -8.57 14.91
C LYS A 896 31.55 -8.01 16.26
N ASN A 897 32.86 -7.82 16.47
CA ASN A 897 33.37 -7.18 17.69
C ASN A 897 32.93 -5.71 17.80
N ARG A 898 32.97 -4.95 16.70
CA ARG A 898 32.48 -3.55 16.68
C ARG A 898 31.00 -3.47 17.04
N VAL A 899 30.16 -4.30 16.43
CA VAL A 899 28.73 -4.37 16.73
C VAL A 899 28.48 -4.72 18.19
N PHE A 900 29.20 -5.69 18.73
CA PHE A 900 29.13 -6.06 20.13
C PHE A 900 29.48 -4.90 21.07
N THR A 901 30.60 -4.21 20.81
CA THR A 901 31.03 -3.04 21.58
C THR A 901 30.03 -1.88 21.48
N ALA A 902 29.50 -1.60 20.29
CA ALA A 902 28.49 -0.57 20.08
C ALA A 902 27.21 -0.88 20.85
N TRP A 903 26.67 -2.10 20.75
CA TRP A 903 25.45 -2.48 21.47
C TRP A 903 25.60 -2.37 22.97
N THR A 904 26.67 -2.93 23.54
CA THR A 904 26.94 -2.92 24.98
C THR A 904 27.17 -1.51 25.53
N SER A 905 28.00 -0.71 24.85
CA SER A 905 28.27 0.69 25.23
C SER A 905 27.01 1.55 25.18
N LEU A 906 26.22 1.44 24.11
CA LEU A 906 25.00 2.25 23.95
C LEU A 906 23.90 1.83 24.92
N SER A 907 23.79 0.54 25.27
CA SER A 907 22.85 0.07 26.30
C SER A 907 23.25 0.52 27.70
N ASP A 908 24.54 0.49 28.05
CA ASP A 908 25.06 0.94 29.35
C ASP A 908 24.91 2.47 29.52
N ASN A 909 25.02 3.22 28.42
CA ASN A 909 24.85 4.67 28.40
C ASN A 909 23.39 5.12 28.16
N TYR A 910 22.44 4.20 28.13
CA TYR A 910 21.00 4.48 27.93
C TYR A 910 20.68 5.27 26.63
N GLN A 911 21.42 5.02 25.54
CA GLN A 911 21.29 5.75 24.27
C GLN A 911 20.39 5.03 23.25
N GLU A 912 19.11 4.81 23.59
CA GLU A 912 18.17 3.99 22.79
C GLU A 912 18.07 4.44 21.32
N ARG A 913 18.01 5.75 21.04
CA ARG A 913 17.89 6.25 19.67
C ARG A 913 19.09 5.86 18.80
N ARG A 914 20.32 5.96 19.33
CA ARG A 914 21.53 5.56 18.62
C ARG A 914 21.63 4.05 18.52
N PHE A 915 21.24 3.33 19.58
CA PHE A 915 21.18 1.87 19.57
C PHE A 915 20.26 1.34 18.45
N ASN A 916 19.07 1.92 18.30
CA ASN A 916 18.13 1.56 17.25
C ASN A 916 18.70 1.82 15.83
N ALA A 917 19.48 2.89 15.66
CA ALA A 917 20.17 3.17 14.40
C ALA A 917 21.26 2.12 14.09
N VAL A 918 22.11 1.78 15.07
CA VAL A 918 23.12 0.71 14.94
C VAL A 918 22.47 -0.60 14.54
N CYS A 919 21.40 -1.00 15.24
CA CYS A 919 20.64 -2.18 14.87
C CYS A 919 20.24 -2.11 13.39
N LEU A 920 19.61 -1.03 12.94
CA LEU A 920 19.11 -0.90 11.57
C LEU A 920 20.24 -1.09 10.54
N ASP A 921 21.38 -0.46 10.78
CA ASP A 921 22.51 -0.55 9.87
C ASP A 921 23.11 -1.97 9.87
N VAL A 922 23.23 -2.62 11.03
CA VAL A 922 23.62 -4.04 11.11
C VAL A 922 22.68 -4.92 10.28
N ALA A 923 21.37 -4.70 10.39
CA ALA A 923 20.39 -5.45 9.62
C ALA A 923 20.55 -5.23 8.11
N LYS A 924 20.76 -3.99 7.67
CA LYS A 924 21.01 -3.67 6.27
C LYS A 924 22.30 -4.31 5.75
N VAL A 925 23.36 -4.34 6.55
CA VAL A 925 24.61 -5.02 6.19
C VAL A 925 24.40 -6.54 6.07
N CYS A 926 23.75 -7.16 7.05
CA CYS A 926 23.42 -8.59 7.01
C CYS A 926 22.53 -8.97 5.81
N ARG A 927 21.62 -8.08 5.40
CA ARG A 927 20.75 -8.23 4.22
C ARG A 927 21.40 -7.86 2.90
N ARG A 928 22.68 -7.43 2.93
CA ARG A 928 23.44 -6.98 1.74
C ARG A 928 22.85 -5.75 1.07
N GLU A 929 22.14 -4.92 1.84
CA GLU A 929 21.63 -3.61 1.42
C GLU A 929 22.70 -2.51 1.62
N MET A 930 23.68 -2.73 2.52
CA MET A 930 24.79 -1.81 2.81
C MET A 930 26.11 -2.57 3.02
N THR A 931 27.25 -1.87 2.93
CA THR A 931 28.58 -2.43 3.28
C THR A 931 28.88 -2.25 4.76
N ALA A 932 29.78 -3.08 5.30
CA ALA A 932 30.17 -3.04 6.70
C ALA A 932 30.86 -1.72 7.12
N ASP A 933 31.30 -0.89 6.18
CA ASP A 933 31.97 0.39 6.44
C ASP A 933 31.13 1.35 7.28
N VAL A 934 29.79 1.32 7.12
CA VAL A 934 28.86 2.16 7.89
C VAL A 934 28.89 1.82 9.38
N LEU A 935 29.31 0.61 9.74
CA LEU A 935 29.46 0.22 11.15
C LEU A 935 30.63 0.94 11.83
N ALA A 936 31.59 1.51 11.08
CA ALA A 936 32.71 2.26 11.62
C ALA A 936 32.30 3.64 12.19
N GLU A 937 31.13 4.17 11.79
CA GLU A 937 30.59 5.44 12.34
C GLU A 937 30.20 5.33 13.81
N TYR A 938 30.12 4.10 14.33
CA TYR A 938 29.73 3.78 15.69
C TYR A 938 30.91 3.40 16.60
N ASP A 939 32.14 3.59 16.13
CA ASP A 939 33.32 3.49 16.97
C ASP A 939 33.25 4.56 18.09
N VAL A 940 33.22 4.10 19.34
CA VAL A 940 33.24 4.93 20.56
C VAL A 940 34.65 5.00 21.13
#